data_AF-A0A6A0AUK9-F1
#
_entry.id   AF-A0A6A0AUK9-F1
#
_cell.length_a   1.000
_cell.length_b   1.000
_cell.length_c   1.000
_cell.angle_alpha   90.00
_cell.angle_beta   90.00
_cell.angle_gamma   90.00
#
_symmetry.space_group_name_H-M   'P 1'
#
loop_
_entity.id
_entity.type
_entity.pdbx_description
1 polymer ?
#
loop_
_entity_poly.entity_id
_entity_poly.type
_entity_poly.pdbx_seq_one_letter_code
_entity_poly.pdbx_strand_id
1 'polypeptide(L)'
;MAPQTGEPNAVLAGCLDELGWSPKALARKLNRVFGAGTVAESAPYHWRDAGSLPRAPLPMMAAYVLSQELGRNVSVAELWQGRVGDSSALVPADTDLARPWTAQGMEAIVEDWVMGGLVDRRRFLTISGAGLLAIVAQYLDGSAGRGQYTPRMTSSLDTDPLVDQVEQHLPMLQLLDDKHGGARHLPYVGARFRAVGLLIRERGHPPAAASRLLRALAEIGQLAGWMAFDAADHGLAQRYFVTALRAARQVNDLPLCAHILGDLSFQAASRGHPADAIALGEAARRASHAAPLAVRASVLSRLAYAYAGAGRDNDFAHTRGAARELIASRDGRQEEPRWMYFLTDNHLDCQAGYGLIQMGRAQQKAESGKESRRFLAKGIEMLRSGAYDVPRGDPSQRRAMFEGAWLALGHSAHGDLEAACEIGQIAADRLDVVRLAARRCSTNLPPTSVADSATFTCAASCQPWRTPSPNTPHRRNPAVRVRFMTAGERVVVVGAGVAGLTTAVVLAEAGASVHVIAEQVPGVTSLAAGAMWGLYLVEPKDKVDQWGQRSLEIFRELAQDPATGVRLTSGIEASRTAEAAPDWATTLPGFRQCERAELPAGFTAGYRFTVPLIDMPTHLDYLLRRLRDAGGVVERRQLTSLSDAGPASAIVNCAGLGARDLVPDPDLRPIRGQHVVVTNPGLTEFFSEDTGLSPDLLCFYPHGDNVVLGGTAIDGEGDLAPDDKAAAGILARCAEVEPRLAEARVLEHRIGARPTRATVRVEEEVREDGTVVVHNYGHGGAGVTLSWGCAEEARTLLATK
;
A
#
# COMPACT_ATOMS: atom_id res chain seq x y z
N MET A 1 36.48 -12.82 -26.12
CA MET A 1 37.30 -12.59 -24.92
C MET A 1 36.43 -11.87 -23.91
N ALA A 2 36.09 -12.51 -22.78
CA ALA A 2 35.44 -11.80 -21.68
C ALA A 2 36.51 -10.95 -20.96
N PRO A 3 36.31 -9.63 -20.78
CA PRO A 3 37.27 -8.82 -20.05
C PRO A 3 37.31 -9.23 -18.57
N GLN A 4 38.52 -9.29 -18.01
CA GLN A 4 38.80 -9.70 -16.64
C GLN A 4 38.19 -8.70 -15.63
N THR A 5 37.71 -9.21 -14.49
CA THR A 5 37.40 -8.39 -13.31
C THR A 5 38.67 -7.64 -12.88
N GLY A 6 38.70 -6.31 -13.05
CA GLY A 6 39.84 -5.46 -12.70
C GLY A 6 40.00 -4.18 -13.55
N GLU A 7 39.32 -4.06 -14.69
CA GLU A 7 39.37 -2.84 -15.52
C GLU A 7 38.38 -1.75 -15.05
N PRO A 8 38.75 -0.45 -15.09
CA PRO A 8 37.86 0.66 -14.76
C PRO A 8 36.59 0.68 -15.62
N ASN A 9 35.45 1.02 -15.01
CA ASN A 9 34.19 1.22 -15.74
C ASN A 9 34.18 2.58 -16.43
N ALA A 10 34.65 2.62 -17.67
CA ALA A 10 34.71 3.83 -18.50
C ALA A 10 33.34 4.48 -18.75
N VAL A 11 32.25 3.69 -18.81
CA VAL A 11 30.90 4.24 -19.03
C VAL A 11 30.44 5.02 -17.80
N LEU A 12 30.59 4.43 -16.61
CA LEU A 12 30.28 5.12 -15.36
C LEU A 12 31.17 6.35 -15.16
N ALA A 13 32.47 6.26 -15.51
CA ALA A 13 33.37 7.41 -15.46
C ALA A 13 32.88 8.55 -16.36
N GLY A 14 32.55 8.27 -17.63
CA GLY A 14 32.05 9.27 -18.56
C GLY A 14 30.75 9.95 -18.10
N CYS A 15 29.80 9.19 -17.54
CA CYS A 15 28.58 9.77 -16.97
C CYS A 15 28.88 10.70 -15.77
N LEU A 16 29.84 10.34 -14.92
CA LEU A 16 30.22 11.16 -13.77
C LEU A 16 30.98 12.42 -14.20
N ASP A 17 31.84 12.32 -15.21
CA ASP A 17 32.59 13.45 -15.76
C ASP A 17 31.66 14.48 -16.41
N GLU A 18 30.64 14.03 -17.16
CA GLU A 18 29.61 14.90 -17.76
C GLU A 18 28.82 15.68 -16.69
N LEU A 19 28.56 15.07 -15.54
CA LEU A 19 27.90 15.72 -14.40
C LEU A 19 28.85 16.56 -13.54
N GLY A 20 30.17 16.46 -13.73
CA GLY A 20 31.18 17.01 -12.83
C GLY A 20 31.14 16.38 -11.43
N TRP A 21 30.75 15.12 -11.33
CA TRP A 21 30.54 14.41 -10.07
C TRP A 21 31.72 13.52 -9.68
N SER A 22 32.07 13.53 -8.39
CA SER A 22 32.89 12.46 -7.81
C SER A 22 32.05 11.20 -7.57
N PRO A 23 32.66 10.00 -7.46
CA PRO A 23 31.92 8.80 -7.06
C PRO A 23 31.21 8.97 -5.70
N LYS A 24 31.80 9.74 -4.79
CA LYS A 24 31.17 10.15 -3.52
C LYS A 24 29.89 10.97 -3.73
N ALA A 25 29.86 11.86 -4.73
CA ALA A 25 28.66 12.63 -5.07
C ALA A 25 27.54 11.72 -5.57
N LEU A 26 27.85 10.69 -6.37
CA LEU A 26 26.88 9.68 -6.77
C LEU A 26 26.33 8.91 -5.56
N ALA A 27 27.18 8.46 -4.63
CA ALA A 27 26.71 7.81 -3.40
C ALA A 27 25.77 8.71 -2.58
N ARG A 28 26.11 10.00 -2.44
CA ARG A 28 25.29 10.98 -1.74
C ARG A 28 23.97 11.22 -2.44
N LYS A 29 23.95 11.24 -3.78
CA LYS A 29 22.71 11.37 -4.54
C LYS A 29 21.85 10.12 -4.42
N LEU A 30 22.42 8.92 -4.52
CA LEU A 30 21.73 7.66 -4.29
C LEU A 30 21.11 7.61 -2.88
N ASN A 31 21.89 7.94 -1.86
CA ASN A 31 21.42 8.04 -0.48
C ASN A 31 20.40 9.16 -0.28
N ARG A 32 20.49 10.24 -1.07
CA ARG A 32 19.47 11.28 -1.06
C ARG A 32 18.17 10.70 -1.62
N VAL A 33 18.18 10.14 -2.83
CA VAL A 33 16.99 9.70 -3.58
C VAL A 33 16.33 8.45 -3.01
N PHE A 34 17.10 7.45 -2.61
CA PHE A 34 16.58 6.16 -2.13
C PHE A 34 16.69 6.00 -0.62
N GLY A 35 17.38 6.95 0.01
CA GLY A 35 17.51 7.04 1.44
C GLY A 35 18.91 6.78 2.00
N ALA A 36 19.28 7.42 3.12
CA ALA A 36 20.60 7.24 3.72
C ALA A 36 20.90 5.76 4.03
N GLY A 37 22.18 5.39 3.96
CA GLY A 37 22.60 4.01 4.13
C GLY A 37 22.25 3.08 2.96
N THR A 38 21.56 3.53 1.91
CA THR A 38 21.35 2.73 0.68
C THR A 38 22.68 2.25 0.09
N VAL A 39 23.69 3.12 0.09
CA VAL A 39 25.03 2.80 -0.39
C VAL A 39 26.10 3.47 0.48
N ALA A 40 27.19 2.76 0.77
CA ALA A 40 28.35 3.36 1.43
C ALA A 40 28.98 4.45 0.55
N GLU A 41 29.46 5.55 1.14
CA GLU A 41 30.06 6.68 0.38
C GLU A 41 31.27 6.25 -0.48
N SER A 42 31.95 5.16 -0.13
CA SER A 42 33.09 4.61 -0.87
C SER A 42 32.70 3.65 -2.00
N ALA A 43 31.49 3.09 -2.01
CA ALA A 43 31.15 2.00 -2.93
C ALA A 43 31.26 2.38 -4.42
N PRO A 44 30.81 3.59 -4.86
CA PRO A 44 30.95 3.97 -6.27
C PRO A 44 32.38 4.13 -6.76
N TYR A 45 33.37 4.32 -5.86
CA TYR A 45 34.78 4.30 -6.25
C TYR A 45 35.17 2.92 -6.76
N HIS A 46 34.74 1.86 -6.08
CA HIS A 46 35.01 0.49 -6.52
C HIS A 46 34.28 0.15 -7.83
N TRP A 47 33.11 0.72 -8.07
CA TRP A 47 32.36 0.51 -9.32
C TRP A 47 33.05 1.16 -10.52
N ARG A 48 33.57 2.38 -10.33
CA ARG A 48 34.26 3.15 -11.36
C ARG A 48 35.69 2.66 -11.58
N ASP A 49 36.47 2.53 -10.51
CA ASP A 49 37.93 2.36 -10.61
C ASP A 49 38.35 0.90 -10.77
N ALA A 50 37.66 -0.02 -10.09
CA ALA A 50 37.97 -1.46 -10.13
C ALA A 50 36.97 -2.26 -10.99
N GLY A 51 35.98 -1.60 -11.59
CA GLY A 51 34.95 -2.23 -12.41
C GLY A 51 34.05 -3.22 -11.65
N SER A 52 34.00 -3.14 -10.32
CA SER A 52 33.19 -4.05 -9.49
C SER A 52 31.70 -3.86 -9.73
N LEU A 53 30.95 -4.96 -9.72
CA LEU A 53 29.52 -4.94 -10.02
C LEU A 53 28.69 -4.75 -8.73
N PRO A 54 27.79 -3.74 -8.68
CA PRO A 54 26.90 -3.59 -7.55
C PRO A 54 25.88 -4.75 -7.48
N ARG A 55 25.48 -5.15 -6.27
CA ARG A 55 24.39 -6.11 -6.06
C ARG A 55 23.04 -5.45 -6.28
N ALA A 56 22.08 -6.17 -6.85
CA ALA A 56 20.71 -5.71 -6.99
C ALA A 56 20.15 -5.24 -5.62
N PRO A 57 19.37 -4.13 -5.57
CA PRO A 57 18.87 -3.31 -6.69
C PRO A 57 19.77 -2.12 -7.10
N LEU A 58 20.98 -1.98 -6.55
CA LEU A 58 21.87 -0.81 -6.77
C LEU A 58 22.21 -0.49 -8.25
N PRO A 59 22.40 -1.47 -9.15
CA PRO A 59 22.65 -1.20 -10.57
C PRO A 59 21.55 -0.34 -11.21
N MET A 60 20.28 -0.67 -10.91
CA MET A 60 19.10 0.06 -11.40
C MET A 60 19.00 1.44 -10.75
N MET A 61 19.25 1.54 -9.45
CA MET A 61 19.23 2.82 -8.73
C MET A 61 20.26 3.81 -9.29
N ALA A 62 21.46 3.34 -9.62
CA ALA A 62 22.51 4.16 -10.24
C ALA A 62 22.14 4.59 -11.65
N ALA A 63 21.69 3.66 -12.49
CA ALA A 63 21.20 3.96 -13.85
C ALA A 63 20.06 4.99 -13.82
N TYR A 64 19.12 4.81 -12.90
CA TYR A 64 18.01 5.73 -12.67
C TYR A 64 18.48 7.15 -12.32
N VAL A 65 19.31 7.29 -11.28
CA VAL A 65 19.81 8.60 -10.83
C VAL A 65 20.59 9.31 -11.94
N LEU A 66 21.47 8.59 -12.64
CA LEU A 66 22.24 9.17 -13.73
C LEU A 66 21.33 9.62 -14.88
N SER A 67 20.32 8.82 -15.22
CA SER A 67 19.37 9.18 -16.28
C SER A 67 18.61 10.48 -15.98
N GLN A 68 18.19 10.65 -14.72
CA GLN A 68 17.47 11.84 -14.27
C GLN A 68 18.34 13.10 -14.33
N GLU A 69 19.60 13.01 -13.93
CA GLU A 69 20.47 14.17 -13.80
C GLU A 69 21.12 14.56 -15.13
N LEU A 70 21.33 13.58 -16.02
CA LEU A 70 21.84 13.81 -17.37
C LEU A 70 20.73 14.23 -18.36
N GLY A 71 19.46 14.01 -18.03
CA GLY A 71 18.33 14.32 -18.91
C GLY A 71 18.20 13.38 -20.13
N ARG A 72 18.88 12.24 -20.12
CA ARG A 72 18.83 11.18 -21.16
C ARG A 72 18.78 9.81 -20.52
N ASN A 73 18.24 8.81 -21.23
CA ASN A 73 18.19 7.45 -20.71
C ASN A 73 19.62 6.85 -20.64
N VAL A 74 19.99 6.32 -19.48
CA VAL A 74 21.21 5.54 -19.24
C VAL A 74 20.76 4.19 -18.70
N SER A 75 20.82 3.15 -19.53
CA SER A 75 20.34 1.82 -19.15
C SER A 75 21.33 1.08 -18.24
N VAL A 76 20.82 0.10 -17.49
CA VAL A 76 21.65 -0.83 -16.69
C VAL A 76 22.63 -1.58 -17.60
N ALA A 77 22.15 -2.04 -18.76
CA ALA A 77 22.97 -2.74 -19.75
C ALA A 77 24.13 -1.88 -20.26
N GLU A 78 23.91 -0.60 -20.55
CA GLU A 78 24.99 0.32 -20.95
C GLU A 78 25.95 0.58 -19.79
N LEU A 79 25.42 0.96 -18.62
CA LEU A 79 26.23 1.37 -17.46
C LEU A 79 27.14 0.26 -16.95
N TRP A 80 26.69 -0.99 -17.06
CA TRP A 80 27.42 -2.17 -16.58
C TRP A 80 27.90 -3.08 -17.71
N GLN A 81 27.80 -2.63 -18.96
CA GLN A 81 28.28 -3.32 -20.17
C GLN A 81 27.72 -4.75 -20.30
N GLY A 82 26.44 -4.92 -19.97
CA GLY A 82 25.73 -6.21 -20.00
C GLY A 82 26.14 -7.22 -18.93
N ARG A 83 27.04 -6.85 -17.99
CA ARG A 83 27.56 -7.77 -16.96
C ARG A 83 26.62 -7.95 -15.76
N VAL A 84 25.55 -7.16 -15.68
CA VAL A 84 24.53 -7.22 -14.62
C VAL A 84 23.17 -7.35 -15.29
N GLY A 85 22.37 -8.32 -14.83
CA GLY A 85 20.97 -8.46 -15.27
C GLY A 85 20.05 -7.42 -14.63
N ASP A 86 18.88 -7.20 -15.25
CA ASP A 86 17.88 -6.28 -14.71
C ASP A 86 17.29 -6.81 -13.40
N SER A 87 17.12 -5.92 -12.42
CA SER A 87 16.46 -6.23 -11.16
C SER A 87 14.94 -6.18 -11.35
N SER A 88 14.24 -7.28 -11.05
CA SER A 88 12.77 -7.30 -11.12
C SER A 88 12.12 -6.48 -10.00
N ALA A 89 12.81 -6.22 -8.88
CA ALA A 89 12.22 -5.58 -7.70
C ALA A 89 11.99 -4.06 -7.82
N LEU A 90 12.79 -3.37 -8.64
CA LEU A 90 12.72 -1.91 -8.84
C LEU A 90 12.86 -1.63 -10.33
N VAL A 91 11.85 -0.99 -10.91
CA VAL A 91 11.80 -0.76 -12.36
C VAL A 91 11.29 0.64 -12.68
N PRO A 92 11.77 1.30 -13.73
CA PRO A 92 11.15 2.51 -14.27
C PRO A 92 9.65 2.33 -14.56
N ALA A 93 8.84 3.37 -14.35
CA ALA A 93 7.39 3.30 -14.53
C ALA A 93 6.95 2.92 -15.96
N ASP A 94 7.77 3.24 -16.97
CA ASP A 94 7.57 2.90 -18.39
C ASP A 94 8.10 1.51 -18.80
N THR A 95 8.70 0.77 -17.88
CA THR A 95 9.14 -0.61 -18.15
C THR A 95 7.97 -1.45 -18.63
N ASP A 96 8.17 -2.17 -19.73
CA ASP A 96 7.18 -3.00 -20.43
C ASP A 96 6.01 -2.20 -21.07
N LEU A 97 6.09 -0.86 -21.11
CA LEU A 97 5.09 0.00 -21.79
C LEU A 97 5.48 0.37 -23.22
N ALA A 98 6.64 -0.08 -23.71
CA ALA A 98 7.13 0.14 -25.07
C ALA A 98 6.41 -0.75 -26.11
N ARG A 99 5.07 -0.77 -26.06
CA ARG A 99 4.21 -1.45 -27.04
C ARG A 99 3.58 -0.44 -27.99
N PRO A 100 3.27 -0.84 -29.25
CA PRO A 100 2.48 -0.02 -30.16
C PRO A 100 1.17 0.44 -29.51
N TRP A 101 0.71 1.65 -29.83
CA TRP A 101 -0.54 2.22 -29.30
C TRP A 101 -1.76 1.66 -30.05
N THR A 102 -1.93 0.34 -30.00
CA THR A 102 -3.04 -0.42 -30.59
C THR A 102 -3.83 -1.11 -29.49
N ALA A 103 -5.04 -1.59 -29.80
CA ALA A 103 -5.81 -2.42 -28.87
C ALA A 103 -5.01 -3.64 -28.38
N GLN A 104 -4.34 -4.34 -29.29
CA GLN A 104 -3.46 -5.46 -28.96
C GLN A 104 -2.27 -5.06 -28.08
N GLY A 105 -1.65 -3.91 -28.33
CA GLY A 105 -0.58 -3.40 -27.47
C GLY A 105 -1.07 -3.00 -26.08
N MET A 106 -2.29 -2.49 -25.98
CA MET A 106 -2.96 -2.18 -24.72
C MET A 106 -3.31 -3.46 -23.95
N GLU A 107 -3.90 -4.45 -24.61
CA GLU A 107 -4.17 -5.77 -24.03
C GLU A 107 -2.89 -6.43 -23.52
N ALA A 108 -1.78 -6.37 -24.28
CA ALA A 108 -0.49 -6.88 -23.83
C ALA A 108 0.04 -6.14 -22.60
N ILE A 109 -0.12 -4.81 -22.51
CA ILE A 109 0.25 -4.06 -21.31
C ILE A 109 -0.62 -4.48 -20.12
N VAL A 110 -1.93 -4.65 -20.31
CA VAL A 110 -2.84 -5.14 -19.27
C VAL A 110 -2.47 -6.56 -18.86
N GLU A 111 -2.15 -7.44 -19.80
CA GLU A 111 -1.72 -8.81 -19.52
C GLU A 111 -0.41 -8.82 -18.72
N ASP A 112 0.62 -8.11 -19.19
CA ASP A 112 1.90 -7.97 -18.50
C ASP A 112 1.67 -7.42 -17.08
N TRP A 113 0.80 -6.42 -16.93
CA TRP A 113 0.56 -5.75 -15.64
C TRP A 113 -0.36 -6.53 -14.68
N VAL A 114 -1.38 -7.22 -15.19
CA VAL A 114 -2.43 -7.92 -14.41
C VAL A 114 -2.09 -9.39 -14.17
N MET A 115 -1.50 -10.08 -15.15
CA MET A 115 -1.13 -11.50 -15.05
C MET A 115 0.30 -11.72 -14.56
N GLY A 116 1.21 -10.76 -14.79
CA GLY A 116 2.60 -10.87 -14.34
C GLY A 116 2.82 -10.66 -12.83
N GLY A 117 1.76 -10.44 -12.04
CA GLY A 117 1.88 -10.11 -10.61
C GLY A 117 2.67 -8.81 -10.35
N LEU A 118 2.79 -7.94 -11.38
CA LEU A 118 3.76 -6.85 -11.40
C LEU A 118 3.42 -5.68 -10.46
N VAL A 119 2.15 -5.51 -10.10
CA VAL A 119 1.70 -4.42 -9.20
C VAL A 119 2.21 -4.64 -7.78
N ASP A 120 2.21 -5.88 -7.30
CA ASP A 120 2.42 -6.17 -5.88
C ASP A 120 3.88 -6.63 -5.58
N ARG A 121 4.69 -6.89 -6.63
CA ARG A 121 6.08 -7.39 -6.52
C ARG A 121 7.18 -6.43 -6.98
N ARG A 122 6.82 -5.36 -7.72
CA ARG A 122 7.78 -4.36 -8.22
C ARG A 122 7.48 -2.98 -7.66
N ARG A 123 8.52 -2.26 -7.24
CA ARG A 123 8.41 -0.82 -6.93
C ARG A 123 8.76 0.00 -8.17
N PHE A 124 7.85 0.88 -8.57
CA PHE A 124 8.03 1.70 -9.77
C PHE A 124 8.78 2.99 -9.46
N LEU A 125 9.80 3.29 -10.26
CA LEU A 125 10.56 4.52 -10.21
C LEU A 125 9.96 5.54 -11.18
N THR A 126 9.80 6.78 -10.72
CA THR A 126 9.25 7.87 -11.53
C THR A 126 10.14 8.18 -12.71
N ILE A 127 9.59 8.20 -13.92
CA ILE A 127 10.29 8.66 -15.11
C ILE A 127 10.11 10.17 -15.34
N SER A 128 11.12 10.80 -15.94
CA SER A 128 11.11 12.22 -16.34
C SER A 128 11.97 12.41 -17.60
N GLY A 129 11.98 13.61 -18.16
CA GLY A 129 12.75 13.97 -19.34
C GLY A 129 12.36 13.14 -20.56
N ALA A 130 13.35 12.62 -21.29
CA ALA A 130 13.14 11.93 -22.57
C ALA A 130 12.14 10.77 -22.50
N GLY A 131 12.12 9.98 -21.41
CA GLY A 131 11.18 8.85 -21.27
C GLY A 131 9.72 9.30 -21.15
N LEU A 132 9.46 10.31 -20.32
CA LEU A 132 8.12 10.87 -20.16
C LEU A 132 7.68 11.66 -21.40
N LEU A 133 8.59 12.38 -22.04
CA LEU A 133 8.33 13.12 -23.27
C LEU A 133 8.11 12.19 -24.48
N ALA A 134 8.67 10.98 -24.49
CA ALA A 134 8.39 9.99 -25.54
C ALA A 134 6.92 9.59 -25.58
N ILE A 135 6.26 9.47 -24.41
CA ILE A 135 4.82 9.22 -24.31
C ILE A 135 4.03 10.37 -24.95
N VAL A 136 4.44 11.62 -24.69
CA VAL A 136 3.82 12.82 -25.27
C VAL A 136 4.04 12.90 -26.78
N ALA A 137 5.25 12.63 -27.25
CA ALA A 137 5.59 12.63 -28.66
C ALA A 137 4.71 11.63 -29.43
N GLN A 138 4.65 10.38 -28.97
CA GLN A 138 3.82 9.33 -29.56
C GLN A 138 2.33 9.69 -29.57
N TYR A 139 1.85 10.36 -28.52
CA TYR A 139 0.46 10.83 -28.46
C TYR A 139 0.17 11.92 -29.52
N LEU A 140 1.09 12.87 -29.69
CA LEU A 140 0.92 14.07 -30.52
C LEU A 140 1.18 13.85 -31.99
N ASP A 141 2.19 13.05 -32.34
CA ASP A 141 2.60 12.78 -33.73
C ASP A 141 1.60 11.88 -34.49
N GLY A 142 0.59 11.35 -33.79
CA GLY A 142 -0.46 10.51 -34.36
C GLY A 142 -0.07 9.04 -34.53
N SER A 143 1.16 8.65 -34.15
CA SER A 143 1.57 7.24 -34.05
C SER A 143 0.78 6.49 -32.97
N ALA A 144 0.24 7.23 -32.00
CA ALA A 144 -0.85 6.78 -31.14
C ALA A 144 -2.14 6.59 -31.94
N GLY A 145 -2.32 5.37 -32.47
CA GLY A 145 -3.52 4.93 -33.18
C GLY A 145 -4.80 5.40 -32.49
N ARG A 146 -5.74 5.92 -33.27
CA ARG A 146 -7.06 6.35 -32.79
C ARG A 146 -8.06 5.25 -33.09
N GLY A 147 -8.68 4.68 -32.06
CA GLY A 147 -9.85 3.84 -32.27
C GLY A 147 -11.08 4.68 -32.66
N GLN A 148 -12.19 4.00 -32.97
CA GLN A 148 -13.43 4.69 -33.30
C GLN A 148 -14.04 5.34 -32.05
N TYR A 149 -14.48 6.59 -32.18
CA TYR A 149 -15.25 7.25 -31.12
C TYR A 149 -16.56 6.50 -30.91
N THR A 150 -16.75 5.94 -29.71
CA THR A 150 -17.99 5.29 -29.32
C THR A 150 -18.75 6.22 -28.37
N PRO A 151 -19.91 6.78 -28.73
CA PRO A 151 -20.69 7.64 -27.84
C PRO A 151 -21.03 6.93 -26.52
N ARG A 152 -21.23 7.69 -25.45
CA ARG A 152 -21.77 7.13 -24.19
C ARG A 152 -23.20 6.68 -24.47
N MET A 153 -23.44 5.36 -24.53
CA MET A 153 -24.79 4.84 -24.70
C MET A 153 -25.52 4.98 -23.37
N THR A 154 -26.59 5.78 -23.34
CA THR A 154 -27.45 5.99 -22.16
C THR A 154 -28.49 4.87 -21.98
N SER A 155 -28.69 4.04 -23.00
CA SER A 155 -29.50 2.82 -22.93
C SER A 155 -29.11 1.88 -24.06
N SER A 156 -28.47 0.76 -23.75
CA SER A 156 -28.36 -0.39 -24.66
C SER A 156 -29.32 -1.46 -24.14
N LEU A 157 -30.17 -2.00 -25.01
CA LEU A 157 -31.02 -3.16 -24.73
C LEU A 157 -30.21 -4.47 -24.61
N ASP A 158 -28.91 -4.42 -24.90
CA ASP A 158 -27.92 -5.45 -24.58
C ASP A 158 -27.03 -4.92 -23.43
N THR A 159 -27.41 -5.26 -22.19
CA THR A 159 -26.63 -4.94 -21.00
C THR A 159 -25.88 -6.19 -20.56
N ASP A 160 -24.55 -6.11 -20.58
CA ASP A 160 -23.74 -7.00 -19.76
C ASP A 160 -23.85 -6.47 -18.31
N PRO A 161 -24.53 -7.19 -17.39
CA PRO A 161 -24.75 -6.71 -16.04
C PRO A 161 -23.46 -6.44 -15.27
N LEU A 162 -22.36 -7.10 -15.64
CA LEU A 162 -21.06 -6.92 -15.03
C LEU A 162 -20.42 -5.59 -15.44
N VAL A 163 -20.55 -5.21 -16.72
CA VAL A 163 -20.07 -3.91 -17.23
C VAL A 163 -20.86 -2.76 -16.57
N ASP A 164 -22.18 -2.91 -16.44
CA ASP A 164 -23.02 -1.93 -15.76
C ASP A 164 -22.61 -1.77 -14.29
N GLN A 165 -22.35 -2.87 -13.59
CA GLN A 165 -21.92 -2.84 -12.19
C GLN A 165 -20.55 -2.14 -12.02
N VAL A 166 -19.60 -2.36 -12.93
CA VAL A 166 -18.31 -1.66 -12.94
C VAL A 166 -18.52 -0.16 -13.09
N GLU A 167 -19.36 0.27 -14.03
CA GLU A 167 -19.62 1.68 -14.28
C GLU A 167 -20.37 2.36 -13.12
N GLN A 168 -21.29 1.66 -12.46
CA GLN A 168 -22.08 2.18 -11.33
C GLN A 168 -21.24 2.43 -10.07
N HIS A 169 -20.19 1.65 -9.82
CA HIS A 169 -19.37 1.81 -8.62
C HIS A 169 -18.33 2.93 -8.70
N LEU A 170 -17.97 3.38 -9.91
CA LEU A 170 -16.93 4.39 -10.14
C LEU A 170 -17.12 5.70 -9.33
N PRO A 171 -18.31 6.33 -9.30
CA PRO A 171 -18.53 7.55 -8.50
C PRO A 171 -18.31 7.34 -7.00
N MET A 172 -18.66 6.15 -6.48
CA MET A 172 -18.41 5.84 -5.07
C MET A 172 -16.91 5.77 -4.74
N LEU A 173 -16.09 5.27 -5.67
CA LEU A 173 -14.64 5.22 -5.48
C LEU A 173 -14.03 6.64 -5.39
N GLN A 174 -14.54 7.58 -6.16
CA GLN A 174 -14.10 8.98 -6.13
C GLN A 174 -14.47 9.65 -4.79
N LEU A 175 -15.70 9.41 -4.30
CA LEU A 175 -16.12 9.91 -2.98
C LEU A 175 -15.33 9.31 -1.82
N LEU A 176 -14.88 8.06 -1.95
CA LEU A 176 -14.00 7.43 -0.96
C LEU A 176 -12.64 8.12 -0.87
N ASP A 177 -12.06 8.52 -2.01
CA ASP A 177 -10.83 9.32 -2.07
C ASP A 177 -11.02 10.70 -1.45
N ASP A 178 -12.08 11.43 -1.81
CA ASP A 178 -12.36 12.76 -1.27
C ASP A 178 -12.47 12.77 0.26
N LYS A 179 -13.08 11.72 0.83
CA LYS A 179 -13.31 11.63 2.26
C LYS A 179 -12.10 11.13 3.04
N HIS A 180 -11.37 10.13 2.53
CA HIS A 180 -10.35 9.42 3.31
C HIS A 180 -8.93 9.50 2.75
N GLY A 181 -8.74 10.14 1.60
CA GLY A 181 -7.47 10.15 0.88
C GLY A 181 -7.19 8.87 0.10
N GLY A 182 -6.19 8.96 -0.79
CA GLY A 182 -5.88 7.90 -1.74
C GLY A 182 -5.25 6.65 -1.12
N ALA A 183 -4.45 6.77 -0.05
CA ALA A 183 -3.63 5.66 0.41
C ALA A 183 -4.44 4.48 0.98
N ARG A 184 -5.53 4.74 1.71
CA ARG A 184 -6.35 3.71 2.37
C ARG A 184 -7.05 2.80 1.35
N HIS A 185 -7.54 3.39 0.26
CA HIS A 185 -8.43 2.70 -0.69
C HIS A 185 -7.72 2.28 -1.98
N LEU A 186 -6.47 2.70 -2.19
CA LEU A 186 -5.69 2.37 -3.39
C LEU A 186 -5.59 0.86 -3.65
N PRO A 187 -5.37 -0.04 -2.66
CA PRO A 187 -5.35 -1.48 -2.92
C PRO A 187 -6.67 -2.01 -3.50
N TYR A 188 -7.81 -1.51 -3.00
CA TYR A 188 -9.12 -1.88 -3.48
C TYR A 188 -9.38 -1.35 -4.89
N VAL A 189 -9.05 -0.09 -5.17
CA VAL A 189 -9.18 0.50 -6.51
C VAL A 189 -8.24 -0.21 -7.51
N GLY A 190 -7.03 -0.56 -7.08
CA GLY A 190 -6.09 -1.37 -7.86
C GLY A 190 -6.62 -2.77 -8.17
N ALA A 191 -7.30 -3.43 -7.22
CA ALA A 191 -7.97 -4.70 -7.45
C ALA A 191 -9.13 -4.57 -8.47
N ARG A 192 -9.91 -3.48 -8.42
CA ARG A 192 -10.94 -3.19 -9.42
C ARG A 192 -10.35 -2.94 -10.80
N PHE A 193 -9.25 -2.20 -10.89
CA PHE A 193 -8.50 -2.00 -12.13
C PHE A 193 -8.07 -3.34 -12.75
N ARG A 194 -7.50 -4.23 -11.93
CA ARG A 194 -7.12 -5.59 -12.35
C ARG A 194 -8.32 -6.41 -12.83
N ALA A 195 -9.42 -6.39 -12.09
CA ALA A 195 -10.64 -7.12 -12.47
C ALA A 195 -11.16 -6.68 -13.85
N VAL A 196 -11.24 -5.37 -14.11
CA VAL A 196 -11.65 -4.86 -15.43
C VAL A 196 -10.65 -5.26 -16.53
N GLY A 197 -9.35 -5.24 -16.22
CA GLY A 197 -8.32 -5.74 -17.13
C GLY A 197 -8.49 -7.21 -17.51
N LEU A 198 -8.87 -8.07 -16.56
CA LEU A 198 -9.19 -9.48 -16.81
C LEU A 198 -10.43 -9.64 -17.69
N LEU A 199 -11.46 -8.82 -17.49
CA LEU A 199 -12.67 -8.86 -18.31
C LEU A 199 -12.39 -8.46 -19.76
N ILE A 200 -11.55 -7.46 -20.00
CA ILE A 200 -11.14 -7.07 -21.37
C ILE A 200 -10.49 -8.24 -22.12
N ARG A 201 -9.81 -9.14 -21.40
CA ARG A 201 -9.16 -10.32 -21.98
C ARG A 201 -10.16 -11.40 -22.43
N GLU A 202 -11.33 -11.46 -21.82
CA GLU A 202 -12.34 -12.46 -22.19
C GLU A 202 -12.74 -12.26 -23.66
N ARG A 203 -12.61 -13.31 -24.46
CA ARG A 203 -12.96 -13.23 -25.88
C ARG A 203 -14.47 -13.29 -26.04
N GLY A 204 -14.98 -12.60 -27.06
CA GLY A 204 -16.39 -12.68 -27.45
C GLY A 204 -17.26 -11.51 -26.98
N HIS A 205 -16.68 -10.49 -26.34
CA HIS A 205 -17.40 -9.25 -26.05
C HIS A 205 -17.93 -8.60 -27.33
N PRO A 206 -19.21 -8.19 -27.36
CA PRO A 206 -19.71 -7.29 -28.40
C PRO A 206 -18.87 -6.01 -28.45
N PRO A 207 -18.65 -5.41 -29.63
CA PRO A 207 -17.84 -4.19 -29.75
C PRO A 207 -18.24 -3.05 -28.80
N ALA A 208 -19.53 -2.91 -28.52
CA ALA A 208 -20.04 -1.93 -27.57
C ALA A 208 -19.59 -2.21 -26.12
N ALA A 209 -19.62 -3.47 -25.68
CA ALA A 209 -19.16 -3.87 -24.35
C ALA A 209 -17.64 -3.70 -24.19
N ALA A 210 -16.87 -4.06 -25.22
CA ALA A 210 -15.41 -3.85 -25.23
C ALA A 210 -15.03 -2.37 -25.09
N SER A 211 -15.71 -1.48 -25.83
CA SER A 211 -15.50 -0.02 -25.69
C SER A 211 -15.86 0.51 -24.30
N ARG A 212 -16.93 -0.01 -23.68
CA ARG A 212 -17.32 0.37 -22.32
C ARG A 212 -16.29 -0.09 -21.28
N LEU A 213 -15.81 -1.32 -21.38
CA LEU A 213 -14.77 -1.86 -20.50
C LEU A 213 -13.46 -1.07 -20.61
N LEU A 214 -13.03 -0.70 -21.83
CA LEU A 214 -11.84 0.13 -22.03
C LEU A 214 -12.01 1.54 -21.42
N ARG A 215 -13.20 2.14 -21.55
CA ARG A 215 -13.50 3.41 -20.89
C ARG A 215 -13.47 3.28 -19.36
N ALA A 216 -14.08 2.22 -18.81
CA ALA A 216 -14.05 1.96 -17.37
C ALA A 216 -12.62 1.73 -16.86
N LEU A 217 -11.79 0.98 -17.60
CA LEU A 217 -10.37 0.79 -17.29
C LEU A 217 -9.63 2.14 -17.24
N ALA A 218 -9.91 3.03 -18.20
CA ALA A 218 -9.32 4.35 -18.24
C ALA A 218 -9.76 5.24 -17.06
N GLU A 219 -11.06 5.25 -16.71
CA GLU A 219 -11.57 6.01 -15.56
C GLU A 219 -10.99 5.48 -14.23
N ILE A 220 -11.00 4.17 -14.01
CA ILE A 220 -10.42 3.55 -12.78
C ILE A 220 -8.92 3.78 -12.73
N GLY A 221 -8.21 3.64 -13.86
CA GLY A 221 -6.78 3.85 -13.94
C GLY A 221 -6.40 5.31 -13.65
N GLN A 222 -7.17 6.28 -14.14
CA GLN A 222 -6.97 7.69 -13.79
C GLN A 222 -7.12 7.91 -12.27
N LEU A 223 -8.19 7.39 -11.67
CA LEU A 223 -8.43 7.50 -10.22
C LEU A 223 -7.32 6.81 -9.41
N ALA A 224 -6.93 5.58 -9.77
CA ALA A 224 -5.85 4.86 -9.12
C ALA A 224 -4.52 5.62 -9.21
N GLY A 225 -4.24 6.24 -10.37
CA GLY A 225 -3.06 7.07 -10.55
C GLY A 225 -3.07 8.29 -9.63
N TRP A 226 -4.22 8.94 -9.50
CA TRP A 226 -4.41 10.07 -8.60
C TRP A 226 -4.23 9.70 -7.12
N MET A 227 -4.84 8.59 -6.71
CA MET A 227 -4.70 8.06 -5.34
C MET A 227 -3.26 7.63 -5.03
N ALA A 228 -2.57 7.02 -5.99
CA ALA A 228 -1.14 6.68 -5.87
C ALA A 228 -0.27 7.94 -5.79
N PHE A 229 -0.62 9.00 -6.52
CA PHE A 229 0.07 10.29 -6.45
C PHE A 229 -0.06 10.91 -5.05
N ASP A 230 -1.25 10.90 -4.45
CA ASP A 230 -1.46 11.38 -3.07
C ASP A 230 -0.76 10.52 -2.03
N ALA A 231 -0.69 9.21 -2.28
CA ALA A 231 0.07 8.27 -1.47
C ALA A 231 1.60 8.41 -1.68
N ALA A 232 2.06 9.43 -2.41
CA ALA A 232 3.46 9.65 -2.77
C ALA A 232 4.14 8.47 -3.49
N ASP A 233 3.36 7.55 -4.07
CA ASP A 233 3.85 6.49 -4.94
C ASP A 233 3.80 6.94 -6.40
N HIS A 234 4.64 7.93 -6.70
CA HIS A 234 4.59 8.65 -7.97
C HIS A 234 4.94 7.77 -9.19
N GLY A 235 5.76 6.72 -9.02
CA GLY A 235 6.07 5.79 -10.09
C GLY A 235 4.87 4.90 -10.43
N LEU A 236 4.18 4.39 -9.41
CA LEU A 236 2.92 3.66 -9.59
C LEU A 236 1.84 4.56 -10.21
N ALA A 237 1.77 5.82 -9.76
CA ALA A 237 0.86 6.81 -10.33
C ALA A 237 1.07 7.02 -11.84
N GLN A 238 2.32 7.21 -12.28
CA GLN A 238 2.64 7.32 -13.71
C GLN A 238 2.21 6.07 -14.48
N ARG A 239 2.43 4.89 -13.93
CA ARG A 239 2.04 3.63 -14.58
C ARG A 239 0.52 3.54 -14.80
N TYR A 240 -0.26 3.90 -13.79
CA TYR A 240 -1.72 4.04 -13.89
C TYR A 240 -2.13 5.06 -14.93
N PHE A 241 -1.58 6.27 -14.89
CA PHE A 241 -1.91 7.32 -15.85
C PHE A 241 -1.56 6.93 -17.29
N VAL A 242 -0.38 6.40 -17.56
CA VAL A 242 0.04 6.04 -18.92
C VAL A 242 -0.81 4.91 -19.50
N THR A 243 -1.15 3.92 -18.68
CA THR A 243 -2.03 2.83 -19.10
C THR A 243 -3.45 3.32 -19.34
N ALA A 244 -3.99 4.14 -18.44
CA ALA A 244 -5.30 4.77 -18.58
C ALA A 244 -5.38 5.65 -19.84
N LEU A 245 -4.32 6.42 -20.14
CA LEU A 245 -4.23 7.26 -21.33
C LEU A 245 -4.33 6.42 -22.61
N ARG A 246 -3.64 5.27 -22.65
CA ARG A 246 -3.70 4.33 -23.77
C ARG A 246 -5.12 3.74 -23.92
N ALA A 247 -5.75 3.32 -22.83
CA ALA A 247 -7.12 2.81 -22.85
C ALA A 247 -8.13 3.87 -23.32
N ALA A 248 -8.07 5.10 -22.79
CA ALA A 248 -8.93 6.22 -23.23
C ALA A 248 -8.73 6.53 -24.72
N ARG A 249 -7.50 6.43 -25.21
CA ARG A 249 -7.17 6.66 -26.62
C ARG A 249 -7.75 5.59 -27.54
N GLN A 250 -7.81 4.32 -27.12
CA GLN A 250 -8.41 3.23 -27.91
C GLN A 250 -9.92 3.43 -28.14
N VAL A 251 -10.61 4.15 -27.27
CA VAL A 251 -12.04 4.49 -27.45
C VAL A 251 -12.26 5.94 -27.88
N ASN A 252 -11.17 6.64 -28.23
CA ASN A 252 -11.12 8.04 -28.63
C ASN A 252 -11.83 9.00 -27.64
N ASP A 253 -11.71 8.74 -26.34
CA ASP A 253 -12.21 9.61 -25.27
C ASP A 253 -11.22 10.75 -25.02
N LEU A 254 -11.23 11.75 -25.93
CA LEU A 254 -10.31 12.89 -25.89
C LEU A 254 -10.44 13.74 -24.61
N PRO A 255 -11.63 13.98 -24.04
CA PRO A 255 -11.76 14.65 -22.75
C PRO A 255 -11.01 13.92 -21.63
N LEU A 256 -11.14 12.59 -21.52
CA LEU A 256 -10.43 11.81 -20.52
C LEU A 256 -8.91 11.76 -20.79
N CYS A 257 -8.50 11.65 -22.06
CA CYS A 257 -7.08 11.77 -22.44
C CYS A 257 -6.48 13.11 -21.98
N ALA A 258 -7.21 14.21 -22.19
CA ALA A 258 -6.77 15.54 -21.79
C ALA A 258 -6.67 15.67 -20.26
N HIS A 259 -7.61 15.08 -19.52
CA HIS A 259 -7.59 15.06 -18.07
C HIS A 259 -6.35 14.31 -17.53
N ILE A 260 -6.08 13.11 -18.03
CA ILE A 260 -4.93 12.29 -17.62
C ILE A 260 -3.59 12.96 -17.97
N LEU A 261 -3.47 13.57 -19.16
CA LEU A 261 -2.28 14.37 -19.52
C LEU A 261 -2.11 15.58 -18.60
N GLY A 262 -3.22 16.19 -18.19
CA GLY A 262 -3.23 17.20 -17.14
C GLY A 262 -2.65 16.66 -15.83
N ASP A 263 -3.14 15.51 -15.34
CA ASP A 263 -2.66 14.94 -14.08
C ASP A 263 -1.16 14.62 -14.11
N LEU A 264 -0.66 14.09 -15.23
CA LEU A 264 0.78 13.92 -15.46
C LEU A 264 1.53 15.26 -15.44
N SER A 265 0.97 16.31 -16.05
CA SER A 265 1.55 17.68 -16.01
C SER A 265 1.64 18.21 -14.58
N PHE A 266 0.55 18.09 -13.80
CA PHE A 266 0.51 18.51 -12.40
C PHE A 266 1.49 17.74 -11.54
N GLN A 267 1.57 16.42 -11.73
CA GLN A 267 2.55 15.57 -11.06
C GLN A 267 3.99 16.02 -11.38
N ALA A 268 4.34 16.21 -12.65
CA ALA A 268 5.67 16.65 -13.06
C ALA A 268 6.05 18.02 -12.45
N ALA A 269 5.12 18.99 -12.45
CA ALA A 269 5.33 20.30 -11.86
C ALA A 269 5.54 20.21 -10.34
N SER A 270 4.70 19.44 -9.65
CA SER A 270 4.79 19.20 -8.20
C SER A 270 6.09 18.51 -7.80
N ARG A 271 6.72 17.80 -8.74
CA ARG A 271 7.99 17.11 -8.55
C ARG A 271 9.23 17.93 -8.93
N GLY A 272 9.03 19.16 -9.41
CA GLY A 272 10.14 20.05 -9.78
C GLY A 272 10.68 19.80 -11.19
N HIS A 273 9.87 19.24 -12.08
CA HIS A 273 10.20 19.05 -13.50
C HIS A 273 9.33 19.96 -14.40
N PRO A 274 9.51 21.30 -14.34
CA PRO A 274 8.61 22.25 -15.01
C PRO A 274 8.62 22.15 -16.54
N ALA A 275 9.74 21.78 -17.15
CA ALA A 275 9.82 21.60 -18.61
C ALA A 275 8.91 20.46 -19.11
N ASP A 276 9.01 19.30 -18.46
CA ASP A 276 8.15 18.14 -18.74
C ASP A 276 6.68 18.47 -18.47
N ALA A 277 6.41 19.17 -17.36
CA ALA A 277 5.08 19.60 -16.99
C ALA A 277 4.43 20.50 -18.05
N ILE A 278 5.17 21.47 -18.59
CA ILE A 278 4.67 22.34 -19.67
C ILE A 278 4.40 21.52 -20.93
N ALA A 279 5.30 20.62 -21.32
CA ALA A 279 5.10 19.78 -22.51
C ALA A 279 3.84 18.91 -22.40
N LEU A 280 3.62 18.27 -21.24
CA LEU A 280 2.42 17.49 -20.93
C LEU A 280 1.16 18.35 -20.90
N GLY A 281 1.21 19.53 -20.26
CA GLY A 281 0.08 20.43 -20.16
C GLY A 281 -0.31 21.04 -21.51
N GLU A 282 0.66 21.30 -22.39
CA GLU A 282 0.41 21.73 -23.76
C GLU A 282 -0.20 20.60 -24.62
N ALA A 283 0.21 19.35 -24.40
CA ALA A 283 -0.43 18.21 -25.02
C ALA A 283 -1.88 18.03 -24.53
N ALA A 284 -2.12 18.19 -23.23
CA ALA A 284 -3.46 18.19 -22.63
C ALA A 284 -4.32 19.31 -23.22
N ARG A 285 -3.77 20.53 -23.37
CA ARG A 285 -4.48 21.68 -23.96
C ARG A 285 -4.95 21.37 -25.37
N ARG A 286 -4.08 20.81 -26.21
CA ARG A 286 -4.44 20.36 -27.56
C ARG A 286 -5.52 19.26 -27.55
N ALA A 287 -5.38 18.26 -26.68
CA ALA A 287 -6.36 17.19 -26.54
C ALA A 287 -7.74 17.70 -26.08
N SER A 288 -7.77 18.74 -25.26
CA SER A 288 -9.00 19.34 -24.72
C SER A 288 -9.74 20.29 -25.66
N HIS A 289 -9.21 20.62 -26.85
CA HIS A 289 -9.72 21.71 -27.67
C HIS A 289 -11.23 21.65 -27.96
N ALA A 290 -11.74 20.44 -28.21
CA ALA A 290 -13.17 20.16 -28.45
C ALA A 290 -13.91 19.57 -27.24
N ALA A 291 -13.28 19.53 -26.06
CA ALA A 291 -13.88 18.99 -24.84
C ALA A 291 -14.81 20.04 -24.18
N PRO A 292 -15.72 19.59 -23.26
CA PRO A 292 -16.55 20.48 -22.46
C PRO A 292 -15.73 21.54 -21.70
N LEU A 293 -16.37 22.68 -21.42
CA LEU A 293 -15.71 23.86 -20.83
C LEU A 293 -14.98 23.53 -19.51
N ALA A 294 -15.59 22.74 -18.63
CA ALA A 294 -14.96 22.30 -17.38
C ALA A 294 -13.64 21.55 -17.61
N VAL A 295 -13.60 20.61 -18.56
CA VAL A 295 -12.38 19.84 -18.87
C VAL A 295 -11.27 20.77 -19.36
N ARG A 296 -11.62 21.70 -20.27
CA ARG A 296 -10.68 22.71 -20.77
C ARG A 296 -10.14 23.61 -19.66
N ALA A 297 -11.01 24.09 -18.77
CA ALA A 297 -10.59 24.90 -17.63
C ALA A 297 -9.68 24.14 -16.66
N SER A 298 -10.00 22.88 -16.38
CA SER A 298 -9.19 21.98 -15.53
C SER A 298 -7.79 21.75 -16.10
N VAL A 299 -7.68 21.57 -17.41
CA VAL A 299 -6.40 21.44 -18.12
C VAL A 299 -5.58 22.72 -18.06
N LEU A 300 -6.20 23.88 -18.33
CA LEU A 300 -5.52 25.17 -18.27
C LEU A 300 -5.06 25.51 -16.85
N SER A 301 -5.83 25.13 -15.82
CA SER A 301 -5.43 25.27 -14.41
C SER A 301 -4.13 24.51 -14.11
N ARG A 302 -4.03 23.24 -14.53
CA ARG A 302 -2.83 22.42 -14.34
C ARG A 302 -1.64 22.94 -15.15
N LEU A 303 -1.86 23.40 -16.39
CA LEU A 303 -0.83 24.04 -17.22
C LEU A 303 -0.34 25.37 -16.61
N ALA A 304 -1.24 26.16 -16.03
CA ALA A 304 -0.84 27.36 -15.30
C ALA A 304 0.07 26.99 -14.13
N TYR A 305 -0.27 25.97 -13.34
CA TYR A 305 0.60 25.47 -12.26
C TYR A 305 2.00 25.06 -12.78
N ALA A 306 2.08 24.43 -13.95
CA ALA A 306 3.36 24.13 -14.59
C ALA A 306 4.16 25.39 -14.96
N TYR A 307 3.51 26.43 -15.51
CA TYR A 307 4.14 27.72 -15.77
C TYR A 307 4.62 28.42 -14.50
N ALA A 308 3.87 28.33 -13.40
CA ALA A 308 4.27 28.84 -12.09
C ALA A 308 5.56 28.14 -11.59
N GLY A 309 5.62 26.81 -11.68
CA GLY A 309 6.81 26.04 -11.35
C GLY A 309 8.04 26.36 -12.23
N ALA A 310 7.81 26.85 -13.45
CA ALA A 310 8.85 27.33 -14.36
C ALA A 310 9.26 28.79 -14.13
N GLY A 311 8.59 29.52 -13.23
CA GLY A 311 8.80 30.96 -13.02
C GLY A 311 8.28 31.85 -14.16
N ARG A 312 7.39 31.35 -15.02
CA ARG A 312 6.82 32.08 -16.17
C ARG A 312 5.57 32.86 -15.78
N ASP A 313 5.74 33.99 -15.08
CA ASP A 313 4.62 34.80 -14.52
C ASP A 313 3.55 35.17 -15.54
N ASN A 314 3.95 35.72 -16.70
CA ASN A 314 2.98 36.15 -17.72
C ASN A 314 2.16 34.97 -18.27
N ASP A 315 2.80 33.82 -18.53
CA ASP A 315 2.12 32.63 -19.04
C ASP A 315 1.21 32.01 -17.99
N PHE A 316 1.64 32.00 -16.72
CA PHE A 316 0.80 31.61 -15.58
C PHE A 316 -0.44 32.50 -15.48
N ALA A 317 -0.26 33.82 -15.48
CA ALA A 317 -1.35 34.78 -15.34
C ALA A 317 -2.36 34.69 -16.49
N HIS A 318 -1.87 34.61 -17.73
CA HIS A 318 -2.69 34.47 -18.93
C HIS A 318 -3.48 33.14 -18.94
N THR A 319 -2.79 32.02 -18.72
CA THR A 319 -3.39 30.68 -18.77
C THR A 319 -4.44 30.50 -17.66
N ARG A 320 -4.16 31.02 -16.45
CA ARG A 320 -5.12 31.05 -15.34
C ARG A 320 -6.34 31.91 -15.66
N GLY A 321 -6.15 33.08 -16.27
CA GLY A 321 -7.25 33.95 -16.71
C GLY A 321 -8.18 33.24 -17.69
N ALA A 322 -7.61 32.57 -18.69
CA ALA A 322 -8.38 31.78 -19.66
C ALA A 322 -9.16 30.63 -19.00
N ALA A 323 -8.59 29.96 -17.99
CA ALA A 323 -9.31 28.93 -17.22
C ALA A 323 -10.55 29.49 -16.50
N ARG A 324 -10.41 30.67 -15.87
CA ARG A 324 -11.51 31.38 -15.20
C ARG A 324 -12.60 31.81 -16.19
N GLU A 325 -12.22 32.35 -17.34
CA GLU A 325 -13.18 32.78 -18.38
C GLU A 325 -14.03 31.61 -18.90
N LEU A 326 -13.44 30.42 -19.05
CA LEU A 326 -14.18 29.23 -19.49
C LEU A 326 -15.24 28.80 -18.47
N ILE A 327 -14.92 28.83 -17.17
CA ILE A 327 -15.92 28.52 -16.13
C ILE A 327 -16.97 29.61 -16.01
N ALA A 328 -16.59 30.89 -16.10
CA ALA A 328 -17.54 32.00 -16.10
C ALA A 328 -18.53 31.93 -17.29
N SER A 329 -18.11 31.31 -18.40
CA SER A 329 -18.92 31.11 -19.60
C SER A 329 -19.78 29.84 -19.55
N ARG A 330 -19.75 29.07 -18.45
CA ARG A 330 -20.53 27.83 -18.29
C ARG A 330 -22.01 28.16 -18.10
N ASP A 331 -22.84 27.77 -19.07
CA ASP A 331 -24.29 28.03 -19.08
C ASP A 331 -25.14 26.82 -18.65
N GLY A 332 -24.50 25.71 -18.27
CA GLY A 332 -25.16 24.46 -17.84
C GLY A 332 -25.81 23.66 -18.97
N ARG A 333 -25.69 24.08 -20.24
CA ARG A 333 -26.34 23.40 -21.39
C ARG A 333 -25.51 22.25 -21.96
N GLN A 334 -24.21 22.24 -21.73
CA GLN A 334 -23.34 21.13 -22.16
C GLN A 334 -23.30 20.05 -21.07
N GLU A 335 -23.49 18.80 -21.48
CA GLU A 335 -23.30 17.65 -20.59
C GLU A 335 -21.81 17.52 -20.26
N GLU A 336 -21.50 17.53 -18.96
CA GLU A 336 -20.13 17.39 -18.48
C GLU A 336 -19.83 15.96 -18.06
N PRO A 337 -18.57 15.50 -18.19
CA PRO A 337 -18.18 14.20 -17.70
C PRO A 337 -18.38 14.14 -16.19
N ARG A 338 -19.05 13.09 -15.69
CA ARG A 338 -19.31 12.88 -14.25
C ARG A 338 -18.09 13.08 -13.33
N TRP A 339 -16.91 12.71 -13.80
CA TRP A 339 -15.66 12.82 -13.04
C TRP A 339 -15.17 14.26 -12.88
N MET A 340 -15.80 15.24 -13.52
CA MET A 340 -15.52 16.68 -13.36
C MET A 340 -16.26 17.33 -12.18
N TYR A 341 -17.00 16.58 -11.36
CA TYR A 341 -17.79 17.12 -10.24
C TYR A 341 -16.95 17.94 -9.25
N PHE A 342 -15.65 17.65 -9.12
CA PHE A 342 -14.74 18.35 -8.19
C PHE A 342 -14.42 19.79 -8.64
N LEU A 343 -14.61 20.11 -9.93
CA LEU A 343 -14.21 21.40 -10.47
C LEU A 343 -15.23 22.48 -10.12
N THR A 344 -14.86 23.27 -9.10
CA THR A 344 -15.61 24.42 -8.60
C THR A 344 -14.79 25.70 -8.83
N ASP A 345 -15.44 26.88 -8.76
CA ASP A 345 -14.73 28.18 -8.83
C ASP A 345 -13.61 28.25 -7.78
N ASN A 346 -13.94 27.81 -6.56
CA ASN A 346 -13.00 27.70 -5.46
C ASN A 346 -11.81 26.77 -5.78
N HIS A 347 -12.06 25.63 -6.43
CA HIS A 347 -10.97 24.71 -6.80
C HIS A 347 -9.96 25.37 -7.74
N LEU A 348 -10.43 26.13 -8.74
CA LEU A 348 -9.55 26.88 -9.63
C LEU A 348 -8.72 27.92 -8.89
N ASP A 349 -9.31 28.57 -7.90
CA ASP A 349 -8.65 29.58 -7.08
C ASP A 349 -7.59 29.01 -6.18
N CYS A 350 -7.90 27.88 -5.53
CA CYS A 350 -6.93 27.17 -4.72
C CYS A 350 -5.75 26.67 -5.57
N GLN A 351 -6.00 26.11 -6.76
CA GLN A 351 -4.95 25.71 -7.70
C GLN A 351 -4.04 26.88 -8.11
N ALA A 352 -4.65 28.04 -8.41
CA ALA A 352 -3.88 29.26 -8.67
C ALA A 352 -3.08 29.73 -7.45
N GLY A 353 -3.67 29.60 -6.26
CA GLY A 353 -3.03 29.87 -4.97
C GLY A 353 -1.76 29.03 -4.79
N TYR A 354 -1.82 27.72 -5.09
CA TYR A 354 -0.64 26.85 -5.03
C TYR A 354 0.49 27.35 -5.93
N GLY A 355 0.19 27.73 -7.17
CA GLY A 355 1.16 28.28 -8.11
C GLY A 355 1.79 29.58 -7.61
N LEU A 356 0.98 30.48 -7.06
CA LEU A 356 1.45 31.74 -6.47
C LEU A 356 2.35 31.53 -5.24
N ILE A 357 2.00 30.60 -4.35
CA ILE A 357 2.87 30.25 -3.21
C ILE A 357 4.19 29.67 -3.70
N GLN A 358 4.17 28.81 -4.72
CA GLN A 358 5.37 28.22 -5.30
C GLN A 358 6.29 29.30 -5.91
N MET A 359 5.74 30.21 -6.72
CA MET A 359 6.49 31.35 -7.29
C MET A 359 7.04 32.27 -6.19
N GLY A 360 6.24 32.56 -5.17
CA GLY A 360 6.63 33.38 -4.03
C GLY A 360 7.85 32.81 -3.30
N ARG A 361 7.85 31.49 -3.03
CA ARG A 361 8.97 30.76 -2.41
C ARG A 361 10.20 30.69 -3.32
N ALA A 362 10.01 30.52 -4.63
CA ALA A 362 11.13 30.54 -5.57
C ALA A 362 11.83 31.91 -5.59
N GLN A 363 11.06 33.00 -5.54
CA GLN A 363 11.60 34.36 -5.49
C GLN A 363 12.32 34.70 -4.18
N GLN A 364 11.96 34.06 -3.05
CA GLN A 364 12.73 34.20 -1.81
C GLN A 364 14.15 33.65 -1.95
N LYS A 365 14.29 32.51 -2.64
CA LYS A 365 15.61 31.91 -2.91
C LYS A 365 16.46 32.77 -3.84
N ALA A 366 15.82 33.54 -4.72
CA ALA A 366 16.47 34.48 -5.63
C ALA A 366 16.65 35.89 -5.03
N GLU A 367 16.42 36.07 -3.72
CA GLU A 367 16.56 37.34 -2.99
C GLU A 367 15.67 38.50 -3.50
N SER A 368 14.60 38.19 -4.24
CA SER A 368 13.65 39.19 -4.78
C SER A 368 12.47 39.43 -3.82
N GLY A 369 12.74 40.15 -2.73
CA GLY A 369 11.81 40.29 -1.60
C GLY A 369 10.48 41.01 -1.87
N LYS A 370 10.38 41.87 -2.88
CA LYS A 370 9.12 42.58 -3.24
C LYS A 370 8.17 41.67 -4.03
N GLU A 371 8.70 41.00 -5.05
CA GLU A 371 7.94 40.06 -5.89
C GLU A 371 7.49 38.84 -5.09
N SER A 372 8.36 38.31 -4.24
CA SER A 372 7.99 37.24 -3.32
C SER A 372 6.78 37.59 -2.47
N ARG A 373 6.80 38.75 -1.78
CA ARG A 373 5.68 39.21 -0.95
C ARG A 373 4.38 39.38 -1.74
N ARG A 374 4.46 39.88 -2.97
CA ARG A 374 3.31 40.04 -3.88
C ARG A 374 2.67 38.70 -4.21
N PHE A 375 3.45 37.71 -4.63
CA PHE A 375 2.93 36.38 -4.96
C PHE A 375 2.38 35.66 -3.73
N LEU A 376 3.09 35.70 -2.60
CA LEU A 376 2.64 35.05 -1.36
C LEU A 376 1.32 35.64 -0.85
N ALA A 377 1.20 36.97 -0.80
CA ALA A 377 -0.03 37.63 -0.34
C ALA A 377 -1.25 37.23 -1.20
N LYS A 378 -1.08 37.25 -2.53
CA LYS A 378 -2.15 36.86 -3.45
C LYS A 378 -2.48 35.36 -3.36
N GLY A 379 -1.47 34.51 -3.16
CA GLY A 379 -1.68 33.07 -2.99
C GLY A 379 -2.47 32.76 -1.72
N ILE A 380 -2.13 33.41 -0.60
CA ILE A 380 -2.88 33.32 0.67
C ILE A 380 -4.32 33.77 0.48
N GLU A 381 -4.54 34.92 -0.17
CA GLU A 381 -5.88 35.46 -0.43
C GLU A 381 -6.75 34.45 -1.20
N MET A 382 -6.21 33.83 -2.26
CA MET A 382 -6.96 32.85 -3.05
C MET A 382 -7.26 31.57 -2.26
N LEU A 383 -6.32 31.09 -1.44
CA LEU A 383 -6.50 29.88 -0.62
C LEU A 383 -7.48 30.06 0.53
N ARG A 384 -7.70 31.28 1.02
CA ARG A 384 -8.72 31.57 2.05
C ARG A 384 -10.15 31.33 1.59
N SER A 385 -10.39 31.31 0.29
CA SER A 385 -11.69 30.89 -0.27
C SER A 385 -11.89 29.37 -0.27
N GLY A 386 -10.82 28.61 0.07
CA GLY A 386 -10.74 27.16 0.08
C GLY A 386 -11.62 26.47 1.13
N ALA A 387 -11.73 25.15 1.00
CA ALA A 387 -12.38 24.24 1.91
C ALA A 387 -11.56 23.94 3.18
N TYR A 388 -10.45 24.65 3.45
CA TYR A 388 -9.55 24.34 4.57
C TYR A 388 -10.22 24.37 5.96
N ASP A 389 -11.34 25.07 6.10
CA ASP A 389 -12.11 25.23 7.33
C ASP A 389 -13.45 24.45 7.35
N VAL A 390 -13.71 23.58 6.36
CA VAL A 390 -14.96 22.80 6.32
C VAL A 390 -15.08 21.88 7.55
N PRO A 391 -16.31 21.63 8.04
CA PRO A 391 -16.54 20.72 9.17
C PRO A 391 -16.00 19.30 8.90
N ARG A 392 -15.57 18.58 9.94
CA ARG A 392 -15.01 17.21 9.83
C ARG A 392 -15.94 16.16 9.18
N GLY A 393 -17.25 16.44 9.12
CA GLY A 393 -18.24 15.58 8.46
C GLY A 393 -18.40 15.81 6.95
N ASP A 394 -17.81 16.88 6.41
CA ASP A 394 -17.90 17.22 4.99
C ASP A 394 -17.17 16.18 4.12
N PRO A 395 -17.69 15.77 2.94
CA PRO A 395 -16.99 14.82 2.08
C PRO A 395 -15.63 15.33 1.56
N SER A 396 -15.34 16.63 1.62
CA SER A 396 -14.14 17.25 1.05
C SER A 396 -12.92 17.23 1.98
N GLN A 397 -12.84 16.30 2.95
CA GLN A 397 -11.77 16.29 3.96
C GLN A 397 -10.37 16.24 3.36
N ARG A 398 -10.15 15.44 2.31
CA ARG A 398 -8.87 15.36 1.61
C ARG A 398 -8.46 16.71 1.03
N ARG A 399 -9.38 17.36 0.32
CA ARG A 399 -9.18 18.68 -0.29
C ARG A 399 -8.90 19.75 0.77
N ALA A 400 -9.67 19.75 1.86
CA ALA A 400 -9.50 20.65 3.00
C ALA A 400 -8.11 20.53 3.63
N MET A 401 -7.62 19.30 3.80
CA MET A 401 -6.28 19.03 4.32
C MET A 401 -5.19 19.62 3.42
N PHE A 402 -5.25 19.36 2.09
CA PHE A 402 -4.25 19.90 1.15
C PHE A 402 -4.30 21.43 1.03
N GLU A 403 -5.49 22.02 0.98
CA GLU A 403 -5.65 23.48 0.92
C GLU A 403 -5.14 24.16 2.20
N GLY A 404 -5.43 23.59 3.37
CA GLY A 404 -4.89 24.05 4.65
C GLY A 404 -3.37 23.95 4.71
N ALA A 405 -2.79 22.85 4.24
CA ALA A 405 -1.34 22.66 4.17
C ALA A 405 -0.65 23.72 3.29
N TRP A 406 -1.21 24.02 2.11
CA TRP A 406 -0.70 25.07 1.23
C TRP A 406 -0.87 26.47 1.81
N LEU A 407 -1.98 26.73 2.49
CA LEU A 407 -2.26 28.00 3.14
C LEU A 407 -1.28 28.25 4.30
N ALA A 408 -1.05 27.24 5.14
CA ALA A 408 -0.04 27.27 6.20
C ALA A 408 1.37 27.51 5.64
N LEU A 409 1.73 26.83 4.55
CA LEU A 409 2.99 27.05 3.85
C LEU A 409 3.11 28.48 3.32
N GLY A 410 2.02 29.05 2.79
CA GLY A 410 1.95 30.43 2.34
C GLY A 410 2.21 31.41 3.48
N HIS A 411 1.51 31.26 4.60
CA HIS A 411 1.72 32.08 5.81
C HIS A 411 3.14 31.97 6.36
N SER A 412 3.69 30.75 6.44
CA SER A 412 5.06 30.51 6.88
C SER A 412 6.07 31.23 5.99
N ALA A 413 5.94 31.09 4.66
CA ALA A 413 6.80 31.80 3.72
C ALA A 413 6.60 33.33 3.78
N HIS A 414 5.39 33.81 4.08
CA HIS A 414 5.12 35.24 4.21
C HIS A 414 5.67 35.85 5.51
N GLY A 415 6.03 35.01 6.49
CA GLY A 415 6.55 35.43 7.80
C GLY A 415 5.51 35.48 8.91
N ASP A 416 4.27 35.04 8.65
CA ASP A 416 3.18 34.97 9.61
C ASP A 416 3.13 33.56 10.25
N LEU A 417 4.01 33.34 11.22
CA LEU A 417 4.21 32.01 11.81
C LEU A 417 3.05 31.56 12.70
N GLU A 418 2.31 32.49 13.29
CA GLU A 418 1.16 32.19 14.15
C GLU A 418 0.02 31.58 13.32
N ALA A 419 -0.40 32.28 12.26
CA ALA A 419 -1.40 31.77 11.34
C ALA A 419 -0.94 30.47 10.65
N ALA A 420 0.36 30.35 10.34
CA ALA A 420 0.91 29.12 9.77
C ALA A 420 0.74 27.93 10.71
N CYS A 421 0.99 28.10 12.01
CA CYS A 421 0.84 27.04 13.00
C CYS A 421 -0.64 26.68 13.22
N GLU A 422 -1.51 27.68 13.35
CA GLU A 422 -2.95 27.47 13.54
C GLU A 422 -3.56 26.69 12.36
N ILE A 423 -3.36 27.19 11.14
CA ILE A 423 -3.93 26.59 9.93
C ILE A 423 -3.29 25.22 9.66
N GLY A 424 -2.00 25.08 9.92
CA GLY A 424 -1.35 23.79 9.77
C GLY A 424 -1.86 22.78 10.80
N GLN A 425 -2.18 23.20 12.03
CA GLN A 425 -2.78 22.30 13.02
C GLN A 425 -4.17 21.84 12.55
N ILE A 426 -4.97 22.76 12.00
CA ILE A 426 -6.26 22.46 11.36
C ILE A 426 -6.10 21.41 10.23
N ALA A 427 -5.03 21.51 9.42
CA ALA A 427 -4.74 20.53 8.37
C ALA A 427 -4.26 19.18 8.94
N ALA A 428 -3.34 19.21 9.92
CA ALA A 428 -2.78 18.02 10.56
C ALA A 428 -3.85 17.22 11.31
N ASP A 429 -4.79 17.92 11.94
CA ASP A 429 -5.95 17.38 12.64
C ASP A 429 -6.85 16.52 11.75
N ARG A 430 -6.78 16.66 10.43
CA ARG A 430 -7.54 15.85 9.45
C ARG A 430 -6.83 14.57 9.04
N LEU A 431 -5.58 14.35 9.46
CA LEU A 431 -4.81 13.13 9.14
C LEU A 431 -5.36 11.87 9.84
N ASP A 432 -6.24 12.04 10.82
CA ASP A 432 -7.00 10.96 11.45
C ASP A 432 -8.05 10.35 10.50
N VAL A 433 -8.67 11.19 9.66
CA VAL A 433 -9.66 10.79 8.65
C VAL A 433 -9.00 10.56 7.29
N VAL A 434 -8.08 11.45 6.89
CA VAL A 434 -7.39 11.42 5.61
C VAL A 434 -6.04 10.71 5.76
N ARG A 435 -5.95 9.47 5.30
CA ARG A 435 -4.68 8.75 5.27
C ARG A 435 -3.89 9.14 4.04
N LEU A 436 -2.84 9.93 4.26
CA LEU A 436 -1.69 9.98 3.38
C LEU A 436 -0.80 8.76 3.65
N ALA A 437 0.05 8.37 2.70
CA ALA A 437 0.90 7.20 2.91
C ALA A 437 1.75 7.36 4.18
N ALA A 438 1.52 6.51 5.16
CA ALA A 438 2.44 6.32 6.26
C ALA A 438 3.69 5.63 5.71
N ARG A 439 4.77 6.37 5.50
CA ARG A 439 6.10 5.79 5.37
C ARG A 439 6.97 6.29 6.51
N ARG A 440 7.26 5.37 7.44
CA ARG A 440 8.46 5.28 8.28
C ARG A 440 9.02 6.63 8.75
N CYS A 441 8.67 7.05 9.96
CA CYS A 441 9.58 7.85 10.79
C CYS A 441 10.74 6.96 11.29
N SER A 442 11.51 6.40 10.35
CA SER A 442 12.81 5.79 10.64
C SER A 442 13.62 5.84 9.36
N THR A 443 14.07 7.07 9.06
CA THR A 443 15.12 7.41 8.10
C THR A 443 14.75 7.16 6.61
N ASN A 444 15.10 8.14 5.75
CA ASN A 444 15.69 7.89 4.42
C ASN A 444 14.80 8.04 3.14
N LEU A 445 14.37 9.28 2.83
CA LEU A 445 14.16 9.88 1.48
C LEU A 445 14.30 11.43 1.58
N PRO A 446 14.54 12.18 0.49
CA PRO A 446 14.92 13.59 0.53
C PRO A 446 13.73 14.54 0.37
N PRO A 447 13.86 15.82 0.79
CA PRO A 447 12.75 16.77 0.81
C PRO A 447 12.44 17.26 -0.60
N THR A 448 11.60 16.55 -1.34
CA THR A 448 10.97 17.08 -2.54
C THR A 448 9.58 16.46 -2.71
N SER A 449 8.60 16.94 -1.98
CA SER A 449 7.20 16.89 -2.38
C SER A 449 6.45 17.95 -1.58
N VAL A 450 5.33 18.41 -2.12
CA VAL A 450 4.46 19.38 -1.46
C VAL A 450 3.96 18.86 -0.10
N ALA A 451 3.81 17.54 0.03
CA ALA A 451 3.50 16.85 1.30
C ALA A 451 4.65 16.92 2.32
N ASP A 452 5.91 16.86 1.87
CA ASP A 452 7.08 17.07 2.76
C ASP A 452 7.37 18.55 3.05
N SER A 453 6.87 19.49 2.23
CA SER A 453 6.85 20.90 2.63
C SER A 453 5.70 21.25 3.57
N ALA A 454 4.71 20.36 3.68
CA ALA A 454 3.65 20.40 4.68
C ALA A 454 3.99 19.58 5.93
N THR A 455 5.10 18.81 5.94
CA THR A 455 5.64 18.29 7.21
C THR A 455 6.13 19.46 8.06
N PHE A 456 5.42 19.65 9.16
CA PHE A 456 5.74 20.48 10.30
C PHE A 456 7.16 20.22 10.84
N THR A 457 8.17 20.90 10.28
CA THR A 457 9.39 21.21 11.04
C THR A 457 9.18 22.53 11.79
N CYS A 458 8.34 22.50 12.83
CA CYS A 458 8.30 23.54 13.87
C CYS A 458 8.34 22.93 15.28
N ALA A 459 9.02 21.80 15.44
CA ALA A 459 9.24 21.18 16.75
C ALA A 459 10.65 20.58 16.84
N ALA A 460 11.71 21.40 16.73
CA ALA A 460 13.07 20.97 17.09
C ALA A 460 14.11 22.09 17.33
N SER A 461 13.81 23.38 17.14
CA SER A 461 14.85 24.43 17.18
C SER A 461 14.52 25.66 18.04
N CYS A 462 13.72 25.50 19.10
CA CYS A 462 13.72 26.44 20.23
C CYS A 462 14.42 25.79 21.43
N GLN A 463 15.73 25.98 21.54
CA GLN A 463 16.44 25.83 22.82
C GLN A 463 16.02 26.95 23.80
N PRO A 464 16.14 26.73 25.12
CA PRO A 464 15.26 27.32 26.10
C PRO A 464 15.62 28.76 26.43
N TRP A 465 14.64 29.65 26.27
CA TRP A 465 14.69 30.96 26.90
C TRP A 465 14.51 30.82 28.41
N ARG A 466 15.46 31.41 29.14
CA ARG A 466 15.54 31.46 30.60
C ARG A 466 14.22 31.95 31.20
N THR A 467 13.74 31.22 32.19
CA THR A 467 12.62 31.58 33.06
C THR A 467 12.87 32.88 33.82
N PRO A 468 11.86 33.76 33.94
CA PRO A 468 11.64 34.55 35.13
C PRO A 468 10.54 33.94 36.02
N SER A 469 10.75 34.08 37.33
CA SER A 469 9.95 33.63 38.49
C SER A 469 8.48 34.13 38.50
N PRO A 470 7.57 33.51 39.29
CA PRO A 470 6.12 33.50 39.07
C PRO A 470 5.37 34.56 39.90
N ASN A 471 4.22 35.02 39.40
CA ASN A 471 3.11 35.47 40.25
C ASN A 471 1.83 35.76 39.44
N THR A 472 0.95 34.78 39.27
CA THR A 472 -0.52 34.99 39.25
C THR A 472 -1.27 33.64 39.36
N PRO A 473 -2.38 33.52 40.12
CA PRO A 473 -2.99 32.24 40.42
C PRO A 473 -4.07 31.89 39.37
N HIS A 474 -3.88 30.79 38.65
CA HIS A 474 -4.95 30.19 37.84
C HIS A 474 -5.56 28.96 38.50
N ARG A 475 -6.89 28.91 38.38
CA ARG A 475 -7.83 27.96 38.97
C ARG A 475 -7.48 26.50 38.63
N ARG A 476 -7.69 25.63 39.62
CA ARG A 476 -7.59 24.16 39.52
C ARG A 476 -8.53 23.62 38.43
N ASN A 477 -7.96 22.84 37.51
CA ASN A 477 -8.69 21.83 36.73
C ASN A 477 -8.21 20.42 37.20
N PRO A 478 -9.02 19.37 37.07
CA PRO A 478 -8.91 18.16 37.88
C PRO A 478 -7.68 17.32 37.51
N ALA A 479 -7.08 16.71 38.53
CA ALA A 479 -5.89 15.88 38.41
C ALA A 479 -6.15 14.64 37.54
N VAL A 480 -5.40 14.52 36.45
CA VAL A 480 -5.20 13.24 35.74
C VAL A 480 -4.33 12.37 36.63
N ARG A 481 -4.87 11.26 37.12
CA ARG A 481 -4.11 10.25 37.88
C ARG A 481 -3.38 9.33 36.91
N VAL A 482 -2.06 9.25 37.06
CA VAL A 482 -1.17 8.29 36.39
C VAL A 482 -1.37 6.90 37.01
N ARG A 483 -1.45 5.84 36.21
CA ARG A 483 -1.70 4.47 36.68
C ARG A 483 -0.67 3.49 36.09
N PHE A 484 0.28 3.08 36.91
CA PHE A 484 1.15 1.94 36.61
C PHE A 484 0.40 0.64 36.87
N MET A 485 0.61 -0.40 36.03
CA MET A 485 0.14 -1.74 36.37
C MET A 485 0.79 -2.20 37.68
N THR A 486 -0.03 -2.46 38.68
CA THR A 486 0.41 -2.98 39.98
C THR A 486 0.22 -4.50 40.02
N ALA A 487 1.10 -5.21 40.74
CA ALA A 487 0.92 -6.64 40.97
C ALA A 487 -0.47 -6.89 41.59
N GLY A 488 -1.30 -7.71 40.95
CA GLY A 488 -2.68 -7.98 41.36
C GLY A 488 -3.79 -7.30 40.54
N GLU A 489 -3.46 -6.54 39.49
CA GLU A 489 -4.49 -6.01 38.58
C GLU A 489 -5.18 -7.13 37.78
N ARG A 490 -6.52 -7.13 37.84
CA ARG A 490 -7.37 -8.11 37.13
C ARG A 490 -7.54 -7.70 35.67
N VAL A 491 -7.00 -8.50 34.76
CA VAL A 491 -7.15 -8.34 33.31
C VAL A 491 -8.05 -9.45 32.77
N VAL A 492 -9.06 -9.08 31.98
CA VAL A 492 -9.91 -10.06 31.30
C VAL A 492 -9.49 -10.18 29.84
N VAL A 493 -9.22 -11.40 29.38
CA VAL A 493 -8.98 -11.68 27.95
C VAL A 493 -10.22 -12.35 27.37
N VAL A 494 -10.81 -11.77 26.34
CA VAL A 494 -12.00 -12.33 25.68
C VAL A 494 -11.56 -13.14 24.47
N GLY A 495 -11.80 -14.46 24.50
CA GLY A 495 -11.43 -15.40 23.45
C GLY A 495 -10.29 -16.34 23.84
N ALA A 496 -10.45 -17.63 23.51
CA ALA A 496 -9.48 -18.70 23.81
C ALA A 496 -8.94 -19.38 22.53
N GLY A 497 -8.86 -18.63 21.43
CA GLY A 497 -8.05 -18.99 20.27
C GLY A 497 -6.57 -18.67 20.50
N VAL A 498 -5.72 -18.89 19.49
CA VAL A 498 -4.26 -18.69 19.61
C VAL A 498 -3.90 -17.26 20.02
N ALA A 499 -4.58 -16.24 19.50
CA ALA A 499 -4.32 -14.85 19.87
C ALA A 499 -4.65 -14.58 21.34
N GLY A 500 -5.80 -15.09 21.82
CA GLY A 500 -6.24 -14.91 23.20
C GLY A 500 -5.39 -15.67 24.21
N LEU A 501 -5.14 -16.96 23.98
CA LEU A 501 -4.34 -17.77 24.89
C LEU A 501 -2.88 -17.30 24.96
N THR A 502 -2.28 -16.94 23.82
CA THR A 502 -0.91 -16.40 23.81
C THR A 502 -0.83 -15.07 24.55
N THR A 503 -1.81 -14.18 24.34
CA THR A 503 -1.88 -12.90 25.09
C THR A 503 -2.08 -13.12 26.58
N ALA A 504 -2.94 -14.06 26.96
CA ALA A 504 -3.16 -14.42 28.36
C ALA A 504 -1.90 -14.95 29.04
N VAL A 505 -1.15 -15.84 28.37
CA VAL A 505 0.15 -16.34 28.87
C VAL A 505 1.14 -15.21 29.06
N VAL A 506 1.33 -14.36 28.04
CA VAL A 506 2.27 -13.22 28.08
C VAL A 506 1.94 -12.26 29.23
N LEU A 507 0.66 -12.01 29.50
CA LEU A 507 0.21 -11.15 30.60
C LEU A 507 0.37 -11.82 31.97
N ALA A 508 0.01 -13.10 32.10
CA ALA A 508 0.11 -13.83 33.36
C ALA A 508 1.58 -14.00 33.79
N GLU A 509 2.47 -14.34 32.87
CA GLU A 509 3.92 -14.47 33.14
C GLU A 509 4.58 -13.11 33.45
N ALA A 510 3.98 -12.01 32.99
CA ALA A 510 4.37 -10.67 33.40
C ALA A 510 3.81 -10.25 34.79
N GLY A 511 3.04 -11.12 35.45
CA GLY A 511 2.53 -10.92 36.81
C GLY A 511 1.09 -10.38 36.91
N ALA A 512 0.35 -10.29 35.80
CA ALA A 512 -1.06 -9.87 35.84
C ALA A 512 -1.99 -11.00 36.32
N SER A 513 -3.08 -10.65 37.01
CA SER A 513 -4.14 -11.61 37.36
C SER A 513 -5.07 -11.79 36.16
N VAL A 514 -4.82 -12.79 35.33
CA VAL A 514 -5.53 -12.99 34.05
C VAL A 514 -6.73 -13.92 34.18
N HIS A 515 -7.87 -13.48 33.66
CA HIS A 515 -9.07 -14.30 33.49
C HIS A 515 -9.47 -14.34 32.02
N VAL A 516 -9.43 -15.53 31.40
CA VAL A 516 -9.87 -15.73 30.01
C VAL A 516 -11.35 -16.11 30.02
N ILE A 517 -12.17 -15.39 29.25
CA ILE A 517 -13.58 -15.73 29.03
C ILE A 517 -13.78 -16.04 27.55
N ALA A 518 -14.32 -17.22 27.23
CA ALA A 518 -14.62 -17.59 25.86
C ALA A 518 -15.79 -18.57 25.76
N GLU A 519 -16.56 -18.49 24.68
CA GLU A 519 -17.63 -19.46 24.39
C GLU A 519 -17.07 -20.87 24.12
N GLN A 520 -15.92 -20.92 23.46
CA GLN A 520 -15.24 -22.15 23.01
C GLN A 520 -13.81 -22.15 23.54
N VAL A 521 -13.41 -23.24 24.19
CA VAL A 521 -12.10 -23.43 24.80
C VAL A 521 -11.59 -24.84 24.47
N PRO A 522 -10.54 -25.00 23.66
CA PRO A 522 -9.92 -23.96 22.81
C PRO A 522 -10.85 -23.43 21.71
N GLY A 523 -10.48 -22.30 21.09
CA GLY A 523 -11.25 -21.70 20.00
C GLY A 523 -11.19 -22.50 18.68
N VAL A 524 -12.34 -22.75 18.06
CA VAL A 524 -12.48 -23.64 16.88
C VAL A 524 -11.68 -23.17 15.66
N THR A 525 -11.69 -21.88 15.32
CA THR A 525 -10.89 -21.37 14.18
C THR A 525 -9.39 -21.66 14.34
N SER A 526 -8.86 -21.59 15.56
CA SER A 526 -7.45 -21.90 15.83
C SER A 526 -7.18 -23.39 15.78
N LEU A 527 -8.09 -24.23 16.30
CA LEU A 527 -7.99 -25.69 16.19
C LEU A 527 -7.98 -26.15 14.72
N ALA A 528 -8.72 -25.46 13.86
CA ALA A 528 -8.83 -25.80 12.45
C ALA A 528 -7.68 -25.31 11.57
N ALA A 529 -6.71 -24.56 12.11
CA ALA A 529 -5.58 -24.04 11.33
C ALA A 529 -4.58 -25.14 10.96
N GLY A 530 -3.81 -24.91 9.88
CA GLY A 530 -2.86 -25.86 9.29
C GLY A 530 -1.84 -26.44 10.29
N ALA A 531 -0.95 -25.67 10.93
CA ALA A 531 -0.51 -24.32 10.63
C ALA A 531 1.02 -24.31 10.42
N MET A 532 1.46 -23.66 9.35
CA MET A 532 2.86 -23.38 9.08
C MET A 532 3.15 -21.91 9.40
N TRP A 533 4.29 -21.61 10.02
CA TRP A 533 4.75 -20.24 10.13
C TRP A 533 5.18 -19.75 8.74
N GLY A 534 4.60 -18.64 8.30
CA GLY A 534 4.93 -17.94 7.07
C GLY A 534 4.22 -16.59 7.06
N LEU A 535 4.88 -15.53 6.55
CA LEU A 535 4.28 -14.21 6.48
C LEU A 535 3.17 -14.21 5.42
N TYR A 536 1.93 -14.26 5.91
CA TYR A 536 0.72 -14.19 5.11
C TYR A 536 0.46 -12.74 4.68
N LEU A 537 -0.28 -12.54 3.58
CA LEU A 537 -0.68 -11.23 3.04
C LEU A 537 -1.66 -10.49 3.97
N VAL A 538 -1.19 -10.00 5.12
CA VAL A 538 -1.95 -9.19 6.07
C VAL A 538 -1.24 -7.86 6.34
N GLU A 539 -2.02 -6.83 6.63
CA GLU A 539 -1.55 -5.46 6.85
C GLU A 539 -1.75 -5.03 8.33
N PRO A 540 -1.09 -3.97 8.81
CA PRO A 540 -0.07 -3.17 8.12
C PRO A 540 1.26 -3.92 8.08
N LYS A 541 1.89 -3.95 6.90
CA LYS A 541 3.07 -4.78 6.62
C LYS A 541 4.22 -4.58 7.62
N ASP A 542 4.50 -3.37 8.05
CA ASP A 542 5.60 -3.05 8.96
C ASP A 542 5.42 -3.69 10.34
N LYS A 543 4.22 -3.61 10.92
CA LYS A 543 3.91 -4.28 12.18
C LYS A 543 3.83 -5.79 12.01
N VAL A 544 3.25 -6.27 10.90
CA VAL A 544 3.13 -7.70 10.59
C VAL A 544 4.51 -8.36 10.46
N ASP A 545 5.46 -7.70 9.78
CA ASP A 545 6.84 -8.20 9.67
C ASP A 545 7.50 -8.28 11.06
N GLN A 546 7.29 -7.28 11.93
CA GLN A 546 7.83 -7.27 13.30
C GLN A 546 7.20 -8.36 14.18
N TRP A 547 5.87 -8.44 14.20
CA TRP A 547 5.14 -9.45 14.97
C TRP A 547 5.46 -10.87 14.52
N GLY A 548 5.57 -11.06 13.20
CA GLY A 548 5.91 -12.33 12.59
C GLY A 548 7.33 -12.78 12.94
N GLN A 549 8.32 -11.89 12.84
CA GLN A 549 9.70 -12.20 13.25
C GLN A 549 9.80 -12.51 14.73
N ARG A 550 9.15 -11.71 15.58
CA ARG A 550 9.13 -11.97 17.02
C ARG A 550 8.51 -13.33 17.36
N SER A 551 7.43 -13.68 16.66
CA SER A 551 6.80 -14.99 16.81
C SER A 551 7.69 -16.12 16.31
N LEU A 552 8.44 -15.92 15.22
CA LEU A 552 9.40 -16.92 14.70
C LEU A 552 10.49 -17.24 15.73
N GLU A 553 11.04 -16.24 16.39
CA GLU A 553 12.04 -16.40 17.45
C GLU A 553 11.49 -17.31 18.55
N ILE A 554 10.29 -17.00 19.06
CA ILE A 554 9.67 -17.76 20.13
C ILE A 554 9.30 -19.18 19.67
N PHE A 555 8.76 -19.34 18.45
CA PHE A 555 8.46 -20.67 17.93
C PHE A 555 9.73 -21.54 17.77
N ARG A 556 10.89 -20.95 17.47
CA ARG A 556 12.16 -21.70 17.43
C ARG A 556 12.59 -22.16 18.81
N GLU A 557 12.33 -21.38 19.86
CA GLU A 557 12.55 -21.79 21.25
C GLU A 557 11.59 -22.91 21.64
N LEU A 558 10.29 -22.75 21.35
CA LEU A 558 9.27 -23.77 21.63
C LEU A 558 9.54 -25.09 20.92
N ALA A 559 10.11 -25.05 19.71
CA ALA A 559 10.47 -26.25 18.95
C ALA A 559 11.51 -27.15 19.64
N GLN A 560 12.16 -26.69 20.72
CA GLN A 560 13.08 -27.49 21.52
C GLN A 560 12.35 -28.46 22.46
N ASP A 561 11.07 -28.23 22.74
CA ASP A 561 10.22 -29.10 23.54
C ASP A 561 9.05 -29.66 22.70
N PRO A 562 9.05 -30.97 22.39
CA PRO A 562 7.96 -31.61 21.66
C PRO A 562 6.57 -31.44 22.30
N ALA A 563 6.49 -31.24 23.62
CA ALA A 563 5.22 -31.06 24.33
C ALA A 563 4.49 -29.76 23.97
N THR A 564 5.16 -28.84 23.25
CA THR A 564 4.59 -27.58 22.75
C THR A 564 3.80 -27.74 21.47
N GLY A 565 3.93 -28.88 20.77
CA GLY A 565 3.35 -29.10 19.44
C GLY A 565 4.07 -28.38 18.30
N VAL A 566 5.15 -27.64 18.58
CA VAL A 566 5.92 -26.89 17.59
C VAL A 566 7.12 -27.71 17.15
N ARG A 567 7.41 -27.76 15.84
CA ARG A 567 8.62 -28.40 15.32
C ARG A 567 9.18 -27.69 14.11
N LEU A 568 10.49 -27.74 13.94
CA LEU A 568 11.14 -27.21 12.73
C LEU A 568 11.00 -28.21 11.58
N THR A 569 10.11 -27.84 10.66
CA THR A 569 9.73 -28.45 9.39
C THR A 569 10.63 -28.11 8.20
N SER A 570 11.39 -28.99 7.54
CA SER A 570 11.88 -28.66 6.17
C SER A 570 10.84 -29.08 5.12
N GLY A 571 10.74 -28.35 4.02
CA GLY A 571 9.80 -28.67 2.96
C GLY A 571 9.91 -27.71 1.78
N ILE A 572 8.97 -27.85 0.85
CA ILE A 572 8.94 -27.10 -0.41
C ILE A 572 7.70 -26.21 -0.44
N GLU A 573 7.90 -24.96 -0.81
CA GLU A 573 6.83 -24.10 -1.33
C GLU A 573 7.02 -23.96 -2.84
N ALA A 574 6.02 -24.37 -3.60
CA ALA A 574 6.08 -24.48 -5.05
C ALA A 574 5.06 -23.55 -5.72
N SER A 575 5.35 -23.16 -6.95
CA SER A 575 4.46 -22.37 -7.79
C SER A 575 4.40 -22.95 -9.19
N ARG A 576 3.21 -22.86 -9.80
CA ARG A 576 3.00 -23.20 -11.22
C ARG A 576 3.53 -22.10 -12.14
N THR A 577 3.78 -20.90 -11.61
CA THR A 577 4.38 -19.78 -12.33
C THR A 577 5.81 -19.52 -11.86
N ALA A 578 6.65 -18.96 -12.73
CA ALA A 578 8.02 -18.62 -12.40
C ALA A 578 8.06 -17.36 -11.52
N GLU A 579 8.11 -17.54 -10.22
CA GLU A 579 8.02 -16.46 -9.22
C GLU A 579 9.25 -16.44 -8.33
N ALA A 580 9.70 -15.25 -7.95
CA ALA A 580 10.78 -15.10 -6.99
C ALA A 580 10.26 -15.38 -5.58
N ALA A 581 11.08 -16.03 -4.76
CA ALA A 581 10.76 -16.24 -3.35
C ALA A 581 10.59 -14.89 -2.64
N PRO A 582 9.65 -14.76 -1.69
CA PRO A 582 9.46 -13.54 -0.93
C PRO A 582 10.65 -13.29 0.00
N ASP A 583 10.98 -12.02 0.24
CA ASP A 583 12.17 -11.60 1.01
C ASP A 583 12.29 -12.30 2.37
N TRP A 584 11.17 -12.48 3.08
CA TRP A 584 11.14 -13.14 4.38
C TRP A 584 11.62 -14.58 4.31
N ALA A 585 11.28 -15.30 3.23
CA ALA A 585 11.65 -16.69 3.05
C ALA A 585 13.15 -16.87 2.82
N THR A 586 13.80 -15.89 2.17
CA THR A 586 15.24 -15.93 1.86
C THR A 586 16.14 -15.94 3.09
N THR A 587 15.61 -15.51 4.24
CA THR A 587 16.34 -15.46 5.52
C THR A 587 16.18 -16.73 6.35
N LEU A 588 15.38 -17.69 5.89
CA LEU A 588 15.07 -18.91 6.64
C LEU A 588 16.18 -19.96 6.54
N PRO A 589 16.37 -20.78 7.58
CA PRO A 589 17.35 -21.86 7.55
C PRO A 589 17.06 -22.84 6.41
N GLY A 590 18.13 -23.24 5.70
CA GLY A 590 18.01 -24.17 4.57
C GLY A 590 17.35 -23.57 3.32
N PHE A 591 17.17 -22.24 3.26
CA PHE A 591 16.63 -21.58 2.08
C PHE A 591 17.48 -21.87 0.84
N ARG A 592 16.85 -22.41 -0.21
CA ARG A 592 17.41 -22.51 -1.55
C ARG A 592 16.30 -22.66 -2.59
N GLN A 593 16.57 -22.25 -3.83
CA GLN A 593 15.70 -22.58 -4.95
C GLN A 593 15.74 -24.09 -5.22
N CYS A 594 14.58 -24.65 -5.58
CA CYS A 594 14.46 -26.05 -5.98
C CYS A 594 14.94 -26.23 -7.42
N GLU A 595 15.64 -27.33 -7.68
CA GLU A 595 15.92 -27.77 -9.05
C GLU A 595 14.64 -28.33 -9.68
N ARG A 596 14.56 -28.32 -11.03
CA ARG A 596 13.36 -28.80 -11.75
C ARG A 596 13.00 -30.25 -11.39
N ALA A 597 13.99 -31.08 -11.09
CA ALA A 597 13.82 -32.49 -10.72
C ALA A 597 13.22 -32.69 -9.32
N GLU A 598 13.29 -31.69 -8.45
CA GLU A 598 12.71 -31.73 -7.10
C GLU A 598 11.24 -31.28 -7.09
N LEU A 599 10.78 -30.65 -8.17
CA LEU A 599 9.43 -30.11 -8.28
C LEU A 599 8.48 -31.16 -8.86
N PRO A 600 7.27 -31.33 -8.28
CA PRO A 600 6.25 -32.20 -8.85
C PRO A 600 5.86 -31.80 -10.27
N ALA A 601 5.18 -32.70 -10.99
CA ALA A 601 4.65 -32.40 -12.31
C ALA A 601 3.70 -31.19 -12.24
N GLY A 602 3.78 -30.29 -13.24
CA GLY A 602 2.98 -29.06 -13.28
C GLY A 602 3.56 -27.85 -12.55
N PHE A 603 4.53 -28.01 -11.64
CA PHE A 603 5.20 -26.90 -10.96
C PHE A 603 6.44 -26.43 -11.75
N THR A 604 6.63 -25.12 -11.83
CA THR A 604 7.70 -24.50 -12.64
C THR A 604 8.76 -23.80 -11.79
N ALA A 605 8.42 -23.38 -10.58
CA ALA A 605 9.35 -22.82 -9.61
C ALA A 605 9.02 -23.32 -8.19
N GLY A 606 10.00 -23.19 -7.30
CA GLY A 606 9.80 -23.46 -5.88
C GLY A 606 11.06 -23.20 -5.08
N TYR A 607 10.90 -23.11 -3.77
CA TYR A 607 11.99 -22.94 -2.83
C TYR A 607 11.80 -23.88 -1.65
N ARG A 608 12.94 -24.38 -1.16
CA ARG A 608 13.04 -25.21 0.03
C ARG A 608 13.52 -24.36 1.18
N PHE A 609 12.96 -24.57 2.36
CA PHE A 609 13.37 -23.88 3.58
C PHE A 609 12.90 -24.66 4.82
N THR A 610 13.26 -24.17 6.01
CA THR A 610 12.89 -24.74 7.29
C THR A 610 12.12 -23.72 8.13
N VAL A 611 10.92 -24.10 8.58
CA VAL A 611 10.02 -23.26 9.39
C VAL A 611 9.32 -24.03 10.50
N PRO A 612 8.83 -23.35 11.54
CA PRO A 612 7.90 -23.94 12.49
C PRO A 612 6.64 -24.48 11.80
N LEU A 613 6.34 -25.77 11.99
CA LEU A 613 5.01 -26.35 11.85
C LEU A 613 4.43 -26.54 13.25
N ILE A 614 3.17 -26.13 13.41
CA ILE A 614 2.49 -26.10 14.70
C ILE A 614 1.30 -27.06 14.66
N ASP A 615 1.37 -28.12 15.47
CA ASP A 615 0.24 -29.01 15.72
C ASP A 615 -0.77 -28.30 16.63
N MET A 616 -1.82 -27.73 16.03
CA MET A 616 -2.69 -26.77 16.71
C MET A 616 -3.40 -27.32 17.95
N PRO A 617 -3.98 -28.54 17.98
CA PRO A 617 -4.52 -29.12 19.20
C PRO A 617 -3.49 -29.19 20.34
N THR A 618 -2.32 -29.78 20.07
CA THR A 618 -1.24 -29.91 21.06
C THR A 618 -0.74 -28.54 21.52
N HIS A 619 -0.62 -27.57 20.61
CA HIS A 619 -0.15 -26.23 20.94
C HIS A 619 -1.14 -25.43 21.80
N LEU A 620 -2.44 -25.50 21.50
CA LEU A 620 -3.46 -24.82 22.30
C LEU A 620 -3.56 -25.44 23.70
N ASP A 621 -3.43 -26.77 23.83
CA ASP A 621 -3.37 -27.46 25.11
C ASP A 621 -2.11 -27.09 25.91
N TYR A 622 -0.97 -26.91 25.23
CA TYR A 622 0.24 -26.36 25.84
C TYR A 622 0.02 -24.95 26.38
N LEU A 623 -0.58 -24.04 25.61
CA LEU A 623 -0.86 -22.67 26.06
C LEU A 623 -1.83 -22.64 27.25
N LEU A 624 -2.85 -23.51 27.26
CA LEU A 624 -3.77 -23.64 28.40
C LEU A 624 -3.06 -24.12 29.68
N ARG A 625 -2.16 -25.11 29.57
CA ARG A 625 -1.33 -25.57 30.70
C ARG A 625 -0.40 -24.47 31.18
N ARG A 626 0.33 -23.82 30.27
CA ARG A 626 1.25 -22.72 30.58
C ARG A 626 0.53 -21.55 31.26
N LEU A 627 -0.67 -21.20 30.80
CA LEU A 627 -1.51 -20.17 31.45
C LEU A 627 -1.89 -20.57 32.88
N ARG A 628 -2.29 -21.83 33.09
CA ARG A 628 -2.66 -22.35 34.41
C ARG A 628 -1.48 -22.34 35.37
N ASP A 629 -0.30 -22.74 34.90
CA ASP A 629 0.94 -22.75 35.68
C ASP A 629 1.37 -21.33 36.06
N ALA A 630 1.05 -20.34 35.21
CA ALA A 630 1.20 -18.91 35.51
C ALA A 630 0.06 -18.33 36.38
N GLY A 631 -0.89 -19.15 36.86
CA GLY A 631 -1.98 -18.74 37.75
C GLY A 631 -3.22 -18.15 37.05
N GLY A 632 -3.29 -18.22 35.73
CA GLY A 632 -4.45 -17.75 34.96
C GLY A 632 -5.67 -18.68 35.07
N VAL A 633 -6.86 -18.09 34.97
CA VAL A 633 -8.14 -18.82 35.02
C VAL A 633 -8.84 -18.76 33.66
N VAL A 634 -9.51 -19.84 33.27
CA VAL A 634 -10.30 -19.90 32.02
C VAL A 634 -11.75 -20.26 32.35
N GLU A 635 -12.68 -19.41 31.91
CA GLU A 635 -14.12 -19.58 32.07
C GLU A 635 -14.76 -19.78 30.69
N ARG A 636 -15.54 -20.86 30.55
CA ARG A 636 -16.36 -21.08 29.37
C ARG A 636 -17.69 -20.32 29.51
N ARG A 637 -17.80 -19.16 28.86
CA ARG A 637 -19.00 -18.31 28.87
C ARG A 637 -19.09 -17.48 27.60
N GLN A 638 -20.31 -17.38 27.05
CA GLN A 638 -20.62 -16.48 25.94
C GLN A 638 -20.85 -15.06 26.46
N LEU A 639 -20.33 -14.06 25.74
CA LEU A 639 -20.54 -12.65 26.05
C LEU A 639 -21.38 -12.02 24.95
N THR A 640 -22.36 -11.20 25.33
CA THR A 640 -23.16 -10.38 24.40
C THR A 640 -22.58 -8.99 24.23
N SER A 641 -21.79 -8.52 25.19
CA SER A 641 -21.02 -7.28 25.16
C SER A 641 -19.73 -7.44 25.96
N LEU A 642 -18.73 -6.59 25.70
CA LEU A 642 -17.51 -6.60 26.53
C LEU A 642 -17.79 -6.20 27.99
N SER A 643 -18.87 -5.48 28.28
CA SER A 643 -19.25 -5.10 29.65
C SER A 643 -19.70 -6.29 30.49
N ASP A 644 -20.18 -7.36 29.83
CA ASP A 644 -20.59 -8.61 30.48
C ASP A 644 -19.40 -9.42 31.03
N ALA A 645 -18.16 -9.03 30.68
CA ALA A 645 -16.93 -9.59 31.24
C ALA A 645 -16.82 -9.41 32.77
N GLY A 646 -17.56 -8.45 33.33
CA GLY A 646 -17.49 -8.08 34.74
C GLY A 646 -16.36 -7.10 35.05
N PRO A 647 -16.16 -6.75 36.34
CA PRO A 647 -15.19 -5.74 36.73
C PRO A 647 -13.75 -6.18 36.41
N ALA A 648 -13.06 -5.38 35.62
CA ALA A 648 -11.67 -5.57 35.22
C ALA A 648 -10.93 -4.22 35.17
N SER A 649 -9.62 -4.24 35.40
CA SER A 649 -8.79 -3.04 35.21
C SER A 649 -8.50 -2.79 33.73
N ALA A 650 -8.49 -3.85 32.92
CA ALA A 650 -8.43 -3.80 31.48
C ALA A 650 -9.08 -5.04 30.85
N ILE A 651 -9.57 -4.90 29.62
CA ILE A 651 -10.11 -5.99 28.80
C ILE A 651 -9.26 -6.12 27.54
N VAL A 652 -8.77 -7.31 27.22
CA VAL A 652 -8.13 -7.59 25.93
C VAL A 652 -9.12 -8.35 25.06
N ASN A 653 -9.60 -7.71 23.99
CA ASN A 653 -10.53 -8.31 23.05
C ASN A 653 -9.79 -9.12 21.98
N CYS A 654 -9.75 -10.44 22.18
CA CYS A 654 -9.20 -11.44 21.27
C CYS A 654 -10.28 -12.35 20.65
N ALA A 655 -11.51 -11.83 20.50
CA ALA A 655 -12.68 -12.64 20.13
C ALA A 655 -12.68 -13.15 18.67
N GLY A 656 -11.65 -12.83 17.87
CA GLY A 656 -11.59 -13.22 16.46
C GLY A 656 -12.80 -12.66 15.70
N LEU A 657 -13.58 -13.53 15.04
CA LEU A 657 -14.82 -13.14 14.34
C LEU A 657 -15.90 -12.62 15.29
N GLY A 658 -15.93 -13.09 16.55
CA GLY A 658 -16.89 -12.61 17.56
C GLY A 658 -16.73 -11.13 17.91
N ALA A 659 -15.59 -10.50 17.56
CA ALA A 659 -15.44 -9.06 17.69
C ALA A 659 -16.43 -8.27 16.81
N ARG A 660 -16.93 -8.87 15.73
CA ARG A 660 -17.95 -8.26 14.86
C ARG A 660 -19.22 -7.92 15.64
N ASP A 661 -19.60 -8.76 16.59
CA ASP A 661 -20.81 -8.57 17.39
C ASP A 661 -20.52 -7.80 18.68
N LEU A 662 -19.34 -8.01 19.29
CA LEU A 662 -18.95 -7.37 20.54
C LEU A 662 -18.56 -5.89 20.39
N VAL A 663 -17.99 -5.49 19.25
CA VAL A 663 -17.48 -4.13 18.98
C VAL A 663 -17.75 -3.70 17.52
N PRO A 664 -19.04 -3.71 17.07
CA PRO A 664 -19.54 -3.61 15.70
C PRO A 664 -18.54 -3.23 14.59
N ASP A 665 -17.61 -4.12 14.26
CA ASP A 665 -16.51 -3.83 13.35
C ASP A 665 -16.88 -4.24 11.90
N PRO A 666 -17.24 -3.31 11.01
CA PRO A 666 -17.70 -3.64 9.66
C PRO A 666 -16.56 -4.12 8.74
N ASP A 667 -15.30 -3.88 9.10
CA ASP A 667 -14.13 -4.29 8.31
C ASP A 667 -13.81 -5.79 8.51
N LEU A 668 -14.47 -6.45 9.48
CA LEU A 668 -14.26 -7.84 9.85
C LEU A 668 -15.23 -8.77 9.11
N ARG A 669 -14.68 -9.68 8.29
CA ARG A 669 -15.44 -10.65 7.50
C ARG A 669 -14.85 -12.07 7.60
N PRO A 670 -15.66 -13.12 7.43
CA PRO A 670 -15.16 -14.48 7.48
C PRO A 670 -14.56 -14.92 6.14
N ILE A 671 -13.51 -15.75 6.19
CA ILE A 671 -13.12 -16.62 5.08
C ILE A 671 -13.13 -18.06 5.59
N ARG A 672 -14.10 -18.86 5.15
CA ARG A 672 -14.23 -20.27 5.50
C ARG A 672 -13.04 -21.07 4.96
N GLY A 673 -12.51 -21.96 5.78
CA GLY A 673 -11.49 -22.91 5.37
C GLY A 673 -11.75 -24.29 5.95
N GLN A 674 -11.57 -25.30 5.12
CA GLN A 674 -11.67 -26.70 5.48
C GLN A 674 -10.34 -27.41 5.23
N HIS A 675 -9.92 -28.22 6.19
CA HIS A 675 -8.79 -29.13 6.12
C HIS A 675 -9.27 -30.57 6.34
N VAL A 676 -8.51 -31.54 5.82
CA VAL A 676 -8.72 -32.96 6.07
C VAL A 676 -7.49 -33.51 6.77
N VAL A 677 -7.67 -34.17 7.92
CA VAL A 677 -6.58 -34.84 8.65
C VAL A 677 -6.58 -36.31 8.28
N VAL A 678 -5.43 -36.84 7.89
CA VAL A 678 -5.25 -38.24 7.49
C VAL A 678 -4.12 -38.90 8.27
N THR A 679 -4.07 -40.24 8.25
CA THR A 679 -2.90 -40.99 8.72
C THR A 679 -1.65 -40.65 7.91
N ASN A 680 -0.50 -40.48 8.56
CA ASN A 680 0.75 -40.17 7.88
C ASN A 680 1.38 -41.40 7.21
N PRO A 681 1.53 -41.43 5.88
CA PRO A 681 2.21 -42.54 5.17
C PRO A 681 3.75 -42.44 5.24
N GLY A 682 4.30 -41.80 6.27
CA GLY A 682 5.73 -41.59 6.45
C GLY A 682 6.28 -40.30 5.79
N LEU A 683 5.45 -39.27 5.64
CA LEU A 683 5.89 -37.93 5.22
C LEU A 683 6.63 -37.23 6.36
N THR A 684 7.82 -36.72 6.07
CA THR A 684 8.65 -35.97 7.01
C THR A 684 8.80 -34.51 6.62
N GLU A 685 8.47 -34.16 5.39
CA GLU A 685 8.60 -32.79 4.83
C GLU A 685 7.22 -32.19 4.54
N PHE A 686 7.11 -30.86 4.61
CA PHE A 686 5.91 -30.18 4.16
C PHE A 686 5.92 -29.90 2.66
N PHE A 687 4.74 -29.70 2.11
CA PHE A 687 4.56 -29.10 0.80
C PHE A 687 3.45 -28.03 0.86
N SER A 688 3.63 -26.94 0.14
CA SER A 688 2.61 -25.92 -0.06
C SER A 688 2.70 -25.36 -1.48
N GLU A 689 1.57 -25.06 -2.09
CA GLU A 689 1.49 -24.30 -3.33
C GLU A 689 1.15 -22.83 -3.01
N ASP A 690 1.82 -21.89 -3.68
CA ASP A 690 1.29 -20.52 -3.81
C ASP A 690 0.14 -20.55 -4.82
N THR A 691 -1.09 -20.69 -4.31
CA THR A 691 -2.29 -20.75 -5.13
C THR A 691 -2.85 -19.36 -5.46
N GLY A 692 -2.16 -18.27 -5.11
CA GLY A 692 -2.62 -16.90 -5.30
C GLY A 692 -4.00 -16.66 -4.67
N LEU A 693 -4.97 -16.24 -5.50
CA LEU A 693 -6.36 -15.99 -5.07
C LEU A 693 -7.28 -17.20 -5.23
N SER A 694 -6.75 -18.37 -5.58
CA SER A 694 -7.56 -19.58 -5.72
C SER A 694 -8.24 -19.92 -4.38
N PRO A 695 -9.55 -20.23 -4.38
CA PRO A 695 -10.23 -20.75 -3.20
C PRO A 695 -9.81 -22.19 -2.88
N ASP A 696 -9.22 -22.90 -3.84
CA ASP A 696 -8.70 -24.25 -3.70
C ASP A 696 -7.21 -24.19 -3.37
N LEU A 697 -6.89 -24.44 -2.10
CA LEU A 697 -5.51 -24.50 -1.60
C LEU A 697 -4.97 -25.92 -1.75
N LEU A 698 -3.65 -26.02 -1.90
CA LEU A 698 -2.90 -27.28 -1.90
C LEU A 698 -1.74 -27.16 -0.92
N CYS A 699 -1.83 -27.87 0.20
CA CYS A 699 -0.73 -28.03 1.14
C CYS A 699 -0.89 -29.32 1.95
N PHE A 700 0.23 -29.85 2.43
CA PHE A 700 0.21 -30.92 3.41
C PHE A 700 1.31 -30.72 4.45
N TYR A 701 0.89 -30.78 5.71
CA TYR A 701 1.73 -30.56 6.87
C TYR A 701 1.75 -31.86 7.69
N PRO A 702 2.84 -32.65 7.65
CA PRO A 702 2.93 -33.83 8.52
C PRO A 702 2.88 -33.38 9.99
N HIS A 703 2.48 -34.25 10.92
CA HIS A 703 2.45 -34.04 12.38
C HIS A 703 2.58 -35.39 13.09
N GLY A 704 3.77 -35.99 12.99
CA GLY A 704 4.03 -37.33 13.54
C GLY A 704 3.22 -38.38 12.80
N ASP A 705 2.25 -39.01 13.47
CA ASP A 705 1.41 -40.07 12.91
C ASP A 705 0.29 -39.56 12.00
N ASN A 706 0.13 -38.24 11.89
CA ASN A 706 -0.96 -37.60 11.14
C ASN A 706 -0.40 -36.65 10.06
N VAL A 707 -1.21 -36.29 9.07
CA VAL A 707 -0.93 -35.20 8.12
C VAL A 707 -2.18 -34.33 8.01
N VAL A 708 -2.00 -33.01 8.13
CA VAL A 708 -3.07 -32.03 7.85
C VAL A 708 -2.98 -31.66 6.38
N LEU A 709 -4.04 -31.93 5.64
CA LEU A 709 -4.19 -31.60 4.23
C LEU A 709 -5.04 -30.34 4.10
N GLY A 710 -4.51 -29.34 3.41
CA GLY A 710 -5.22 -28.12 3.07
C GLY A 710 -5.41 -27.96 1.58
N GLY A 711 -6.42 -27.22 1.16
CA GLY A 711 -7.51 -26.67 1.96
C GLY A 711 -8.47 -25.84 1.10
N THR A 712 -9.39 -25.13 1.74
CA THR A 712 -10.24 -24.14 1.06
C THR A 712 -10.12 -22.74 1.66
N ALA A 713 -10.48 -21.73 0.87
CA ALA A 713 -10.57 -20.33 1.25
C ALA A 713 -11.79 -19.66 0.58
N ILE A 714 -12.97 -19.82 1.18
CA ILE A 714 -14.23 -19.28 0.65
C ILE A 714 -14.56 -17.96 1.34
N ASP A 715 -14.50 -16.85 0.60
CA ASP A 715 -14.76 -15.51 1.12
C ASP A 715 -16.24 -15.28 1.42
N GLY A 716 -16.54 -14.58 2.52
CA GLY A 716 -17.88 -14.18 2.95
C GLY A 716 -18.67 -15.28 3.65
N GLU A 717 -18.16 -16.51 3.67
CA GLU A 717 -18.81 -17.66 4.29
C GLU A 717 -18.25 -17.90 5.70
N GLY A 718 -19.14 -18.09 6.68
CA GLY A 718 -18.79 -18.37 8.08
C GLY A 718 -19.32 -19.70 8.61
N ASP A 719 -20.02 -20.49 7.78
CA ASP A 719 -20.57 -21.79 8.19
C ASP A 719 -19.45 -22.80 8.46
N LEU A 720 -19.57 -23.52 9.56
CA LEU A 720 -18.60 -24.51 10.02
C LEU A 720 -19.05 -25.95 9.72
N ALA A 721 -20.19 -26.15 9.04
CA ALA A 721 -20.61 -27.46 8.59
C ALA A 721 -19.57 -28.09 7.64
N PRO A 722 -19.34 -29.42 7.71
CA PRO A 722 -18.43 -30.11 6.80
C PRO A 722 -18.98 -30.14 5.36
N ASP A 723 -18.09 -30.02 4.38
CA ASP A 723 -18.40 -30.17 2.96
C ASP A 723 -17.64 -31.37 2.38
N ASP A 724 -18.36 -32.45 2.08
CA ASP A 724 -17.78 -33.69 1.55
C ASP A 724 -17.15 -33.50 0.16
N LYS A 725 -17.69 -32.60 -0.65
CA LYS A 725 -17.14 -32.29 -1.98
C LYS A 725 -15.81 -31.55 -1.83
N ALA A 726 -15.74 -30.59 -0.92
CA ALA A 726 -14.48 -29.91 -0.59
C ALA A 726 -13.44 -30.90 -0.04
N ALA A 727 -13.84 -31.83 0.83
CA ALA A 727 -12.94 -32.86 1.37
C ALA A 727 -12.36 -33.77 0.28
N ALA A 728 -13.21 -34.26 -0.63
CA ALA A 728 -12.78 -35.06 -1.76
C ALA A 728 -11.83 -34.29 -2.69
N GLY A 729 -12.10 -33.01 -2.93
CA GLY A 729 -11.23 -32.13 -3.73
C GLY A 729 -9.84 -31.92 -3.10
N ILE A 730 -9.78 -31.70 -1.77
CA ILE A 730 -8.52 -31.56 -1.03
C ILE A 730 -7.68 -32.84 -1.15
N LEU A 731 -8.29 -34.00 -0.91
CA LEU A 731 -7.61 -35.30 -1.01
C LEU A 731 -7.07 -35.54 -2.42
N ALA A 732 -7.88 -35.29 -3.45
CA ALA A 732 -7.48 -35.48 -4.84
C ALA A 732 -6.28 -34.61 -5.23
N ARG A 733 -6.28 -33.32 -4.87
CA ARG A 733 -5.16 -32.40 -5.15
C ARG A 733 -3.89 -32.80 -4.41
N CYS A 734 -4.00 -33.20 -3.14
CA CYS A 734 -2.84 -33.63 -2.37
C CYS A 734 -2.25 -34.93 -2.90
N ALA A 735 -3.09 -35.88 -3.30
CA ALA A 735 -2.68 -37.15 -3.90
C ALA A 735 -2.04 -37.00 -5.30
N GLU A 736 -2.38 -35.95 -6.04
CA GLU A 736 -1.71 -35.62 -7.32
C GLU A 736 -0.22 -35.31 -7.11
N VAL A 737 0.13 -34.68 -5.99
CA VAL A 737 1.52 -34.34 -5.65
C VAL A 737 2.22 -35.46 -4.89
N GLU A 738 1.54 -36.09 -3.94
CA GLU A 738 2.08 -37.17 -3.11
C GLU A 738 1.14 -38.38 -3.17
N PRO A 739 1.37 -39.32 -4.11
CA PRO A 739 0.47 -40.44 -4.37
C PRO A 739 0.18 -41.33 -3.16
N ARG A 740 1.09 -41.40 -2.18
CA ARG A 740 0.86 -42.17 -0.94
C ARG A 740 -0.33 -41.66 -0.13
N LEU A 741 -0.74 -40.40 -0.32
CA LEU A 741 -1.91 -39.83 0.35
C LEU A 741 -3.24 -40.37 -0.19
N ALA A 742 -3.27 -40.98 -1.38
CA ALA A 742 -4.49 -41.58 -1.93
C ALA A 742 -5.01 -42.75 -1.08
N GLU A 743 -4.11 -43.47 -0.40
CA GLU A 743 -4.41 -44.61 0.46
C GLU A 743 -4.50 -44.23 1.94
N ALA A 744 -4.25 -42.97 2.29
CA ALA A 744 -4.27 -42.50 3.66
C ALA A 744 -5.70 -42.47 4.21
N ARG A 745 -5.89 -43.00 5.43
CA ARG A 745 -7.21 -43.03 6.08
C ARG A 745 -7.54 -41.64 6.64
N VAL A 746 -8.71 -41.11 6.28
CA VAL A 746 -9.26 -39.89 6.88
C VAL A 746 -9.55 -40.11 8.36
N LEU A 747 -9.03 -39.21 9.20
CA LEU A 747 -9.18 -39.23 10.66
C LEU A 747 -10.20 -38.17 11.12
N GLU A 748 -10.17 -36.98 10.52
CA GLU A 748 -10.96 -35.83 10.97
C GLU A 748 -11.13 -34.79 9.85
N HIS A 749 -12.22 -34.03 9.87
CA HIS A 749 -12.41 -32.81 9.08
C HIS A 749 -12.32 -31.60 10.01
N ARG A 750 -11.49 -30.62 9.66
CA ARG A 750 -11.32 -29.40 10.47
C ARG A 750 -11.80 -28.19 9.69
N ILE A 751 -12.82 -27.50 10.20
CA ILE A 751 -13.44 -26.34 9.56
C ILE A 751 -13.32 -25.14 10.48
N GLY A 752 -12.88 -24.01 9.94
CA GLY A 752 -12.75 -22.76 10.65
C GLY A 752 -13.08 -21.56 9.77
N ALA A 753 -13.47 -20.46 10.39
CA ALA A 753 -13.70 -19.20 9.69
C ALA A 753 -12.61 -18.19 10.09
N ARG A 754 -11.77 -17.81 9.12
CA ARG A 754 -10.64 -16.89 9.33
C ARG A 754 -11.20 -15.48 9.59
N PRO A 755 -10.80 -14.79 10.68
CA PRO A 755 -11.24 -13.43 11.01
C PRO A 755 -10.49 -12.42 10.15
N THR A 756 -10.92 -12.21 8.92
CA THR A 756 -10.21 -11.35 7.95
C THR A 756 -10.62 -9.90 8.11
N ARG A 757 -9.61 -9.02 8.24
CA ARG A 757 -9.75 -7.57 8.17
C ARG A 757 -8.77 -7.01 7.15
N ALA A 758 -9.03 -5.78 6.71
CA ALA A 758 -8.07 -5.04 5.88
C ALA A 758 -6.74 -4.84 6.61
N THR A 759 -6.76 -4.61 7.93
CA THR A 759 -5.57 -4.57 8.79
C THR A 759 -5.81 -5.37 10.07
N VAL A 760 -4.77 -5.96 10.65
CA VAL A 760 -4.85 -6.55 12.00
C VAL A 760 -5.07 -5.41 13.01
N ARG A 761 -6.03 -5.57 13.93
CA ARG A 761 -6.33 -4.57 14.97
C ARG A 761 -5.58 -4.93 16.24
N VAL A 762 -4.46 -4.23 16.50
CA VAL A 762 -3.75 -4.22 17.79
C VAL A 762 -3.64 -2.78 18.28
N GLU A 763 -4.60 -2.34 19.10
CA GLU A 763 -4.70 -0.95 19.56
C GLU A 763 -5.48 -0.82 20.87
N GLU A 764 -5.26 0.30 21.56
CA GLU A 764 -5.94 0.68 22.81
C GLU A 764 -7.15 1.56 22.52
N GLU A 765 -8.26 1.29 23.22
CA GLU A 765 -9.47 2.10 23.26
C GLU A 765 -9.86 2.32 24.74
N VAL A 766 -10.05 3.58 25.13
CA VAL A 766 -10.56 3.90 26.47
C VAL A 766 -12.05 4.17 26.36
N ARG A 767 -12.86 3.36 27.05
CA ARG A 767 -14.31 3.50 27.06
C ARG A 767 -14.77 4.68 27.90
N GLU A 768 -16.01 5.10 27.69
CA GLU A 768 -16.64 6.23 28.43
C GLU A 768 -16.64 6.01 29.95
N ASP A 769 -16.70 4.75 30.40
CA ASP A 769 -16.64 4.37 31.82
C ASP A 769 -15.20 4.32 32.40
N GLY A 770 -14.20 4.66 31.59
CA GLY A 770 -12.78 4.63 31.95
C GLY A 770 -12.11 3.26 31.85
N THR A 771 -12.84 2.22 31.40
CA THR A 771 -12.26 0.90 31.17
C THR A 771 -11.32 0.93 29.96
N VAL A 772 -10.09 0.45 30.14
CA VAL A 772 -9.14 0.27 29.04
C VAL A 772 -9.44 -1.03 28.31
N VAL A 773 -9.65 -0.95 27.00
CA VAL A 773 -9.82 -2.09 26.11
C VAL A 773 -8.67 -2.13 25.13
N VAL A 774 -7.95 -3.26 25.05
CA VAL A 774 -6.96 -3.50 24.00
C VAL A 774 -7.53 -4.50 23.01
N HIS A 775 -7.69 -4.09 21.76
CA HIS A 775 -8.09 -4.98 20.68
C HIS A 775 -6.90 -5.79 20.20
N ASN A 776 -7.08 -7.09 19.97
CA ASN A 776 -6.10 -7.97 19.33
C ASN A 776 -6.85 -9.04 18.52
N TYR A 777 -7.38 -8.66 17.35
CA TYR A 777 -8.15 -9.52 16.45
C TYR A 777 -8.01 -9.11 14.98
N GLY A 778 -8.59 -9.89 14.06
CA GLY A 778 -8.57 -9.58 12.63
C GLY A 778 -7.36 -10.15 11.86
N HIS A 779 -6.77 -11.24 12.36
CA HIS A 779 -5.52 -11.79 11.84
C HIS A 779 -5.65 -12.56 10.51
N GLY A 780 -6.86 -12.74 9.96
CA GLY A 780 -7.09 -13.52 8.75
C GLY A 780 -6.50 -14.93 8.86
N GLY A 781 -5.73 -15.35 7.85
CA GLY A 781 -4.97 -16.61 7.85
C GLY A 781 -3.66 -16.58 8.66
N ALA A 782 -3.26 -15.43 9.20
CA ALA A 782 -1.95 -15.20 9.83
C ALA A 782 -1.95 -15.33 11.37
N GLY A 783 -3.07 -15.74 11.98
CA GLY A 783 -3.23 -15.70 13.44
C GLY A 783 -2.15 -16.43 14.24
N VAL A 784 -1.67 -17.58 13.74
CA VAL A 784 -0.58 -18.32 14.37
C VAL A 784 0.76 -17.62 14.14
N THR A 785 1.05 -17.22 12.88
CA THR A 785 2.27 -16.50 12.49
C THR A 785 2.53 -15.26 13.33
N LEU A 786 1.48 -14.52 13.71
CA LEU A 786 1.61 -13.24 14.42
C LEU A 786 1.35 -13.33 15.93
N SER A 787 0.98 -14.51 16.43
CA SER A 787 0.41 -14.70 17.77
C SER A 787 1.22 -14.06 18.91
N TRP A 788 2.51 -14.38 19.01
CA TRP A 788 3.36 -13.90 20.09
C TRP A 788 3.73 -12.42 19.96
N GLY A 789 4.02 -11.96 18.73
CA GLY A 789 4.33 -10.56 18.48
C GLY A 789 3.15 -9.63 18.79
N CYS A 790 1.94 -9.99 18.36
CA CYS A 790 0.73 -9.25 18.71
C CYS A 790 0.44 -9.28 20.21
N ALA A 791 0.68 -10.42 20.88
CA ALA A 791 0.51 -10.55 22.32
C ALA A 791 1.46 -9.64 23.11
N GLU A 792 2.73 -9.55 22.72
CA GLU A 792 3.70 -8.65 23.35
C GLU A 792 3.37 -7.16 23.12
N GLU A 793 2.86 -6.79 21.94
CA GLU A 793 2.39 -5.42 21.69
C GLU A 793 1.13 -5.10 22.52
N ALA A 794 0.18 -6.03 22.62
CA ALA A 794 -0.99 -5.86 23.48
C ALA A 794 -0.60 -5.64 24.96
N ARG A 795 0.41 -6.38 25.45
CA ARG A 795 1.00 -6.14 26.78
C ARG A 795 1.63 -4.76 26.88
N THR A 796 2.35 -4.32 25.86
CA THR A 796 3.00 -2.99 25.84
C THR A 796 1.95 -1.88 25.92
N LEU A 797 0.85 -2.00 25.20
CA LEU A 797 -0.26 -1.04 25.25
C LEU A 797 -0.88 -0.96 26.66
N LEU A 798 -0.98 -2.08 27.38
CA LEU A 798 -1.44 -2.09 28.77
C LEU A 798 -0.41 -1.50 29.76
N ALA A 799 0.88 -1.54 29.43
CA ALA A 799 1.96 -1.06 30.30
C ALA A 799 2.33 0.42 30.10
N THR A 800 1.93 1.03 28.98
CA THR A 800 2.35 2.39 28.61
C THR A 800 1.37 3.44 29.12
N LYS A 801 1.68 4.06 30.28
CA LYS A 801 1.52 5.50 30.61
C LYS A 801 1.86 5.79 32.08
#